data_AF-A0AAD7H146-F1
#
_entry.id   AF-A0AAD7H146-F1
#
_cell.length_a   1.000
_cell.length_b   1.000
_cell.length_c   1.000
_cell.angle_alpha   90.00
_cell.angle_beta   90.00
_cell.angle_gamma   90.00
#
_symmetry.space_group_name_H-M   'P 1'
#
loop_
_entity.id
_entity.type
_entity.pdbx_description
1 polymer ?
#
loop_
_entity_poly.entity_id
_entity_poly.type
_entity_poly.pdbx_seq_one_letter_code
_entity_poly.pdbx_strand_id
1 'polypeptide(L)'
;MMRHLTSTFPKSGLLLLGNSVQSLVPSTLISQAESLLDSHRIEEAVDLANQQLKKLQGHVTVDEDEADELRYVYQRIGFQCFTETLFEDAGKNLFDGDLEPRVLVSYYPELRGSLFSANDTMDVYAGVAERMPAEASVDDIIAANLVRNYSPYLKPNTQTAPPTAELRRILGMAAVDMLEIFLRKCRTRRNIEGKRKADPLYPVVDTVLAKIYAQAEKTTELYTLIQEPHAIVLAEIEPVLKQNGQYNALCMLYKQVGDDENLLQVWAKLVEGEWTDDDIPNPADDMFSLLTNSKNRALTQKWGLWLTRRDPDRGIRLLMPRETGKRPQRPDDDLALLEQIREANPAAGAQFLEYLVLQKRSSSRDLHTQLAMVCVDQLLAALQDEEVSKLWRAKESSYTSSRSESITTFFSYFASTTPDSPTKLVRLKTVLFLQGSSLYDAEAIRERLAPLPQRVFSLELAIVDGKLGNHRAALSTLVNDLRDSSSAEAYCTLGGDVIPGKVAQGICADARLGLGMWASGLGGKGRQNTLDANGDAAAKRKELLKILLEVYMSDDAERAAHLVNSQAMNLDVVDVIPIVPAKWPLKVMSSFLARSFRRTVHARQEGRIVKAISAGQNLEVKDQTWLVLREEGMVVEEALDDDEGGHAHYDEKNGVVEKIVAGPQQEEKGSVPWTAEPDVASVHIT
;
A
#
# COMPACT_ATOMS: atom_id res chain seq x y z
N MET A 1 -18.08 43.15 37.32
CA MET A 1 -17.94 44.62 37.29
C MET A 1 -19.30 45.20 36.94
N MET A 2 -20.00 45.77 37.93
CA MET A 2 -21.26 46.49 37.71
C MET A 2 -20.98 47.70 36.82
N ARG A 3 -21.51 47.69 35.58
CA ARG A 3 -21.57 48.89 34.74
C ARG A 3 -22.74 49.72 35.25
N HIS A 4 -22.46 50.95 35.67
CA HIS A 4 -23.49 51.94 35.99
C HIS A 4 -24.32 52.23 34.74
N LEU A 5 -25.57 51.78 34.73
CA LEU A 5 -26.60 52.16 33.76
C LEU A 5 -26.96 53.63 34.00
N THR A 6 -26.51 54.53 33.14
CA THR A 6 -27.16 55.83 32.99
C THR A 6 -28.42 55.64 32.17
N SER A 7 -29.47 55.11 32.82
CA SER A 7 -30.81 55.06 32.24
C SER A 7 -31.27 56.48 31.92
N THR A 8 -31.36 56.80 30.64
CA THR A 8 -31.86 58.08 30.15
C THR A 8 -33.39 58.07 30.25
N PHE A 9 -33.94 58.25 31.44
CA PHE A 9 -35.40 58.34 31.59
C PHE A 9 -35.95 59.49 30.71
N PRO A 10 -37.05 59.27 29.97
CA PRO A 10 -37.64 60.32 29.16
C PRO A 10 -38.02 61.51 30.05
N LYS A 11 -37.68 62.73 29.60
CA LYS A 11 -37.98 63.97 30.34
C LYS A 11 -39.49 64.07 30.56
N SER A 12 -39.94 63.81 31.78
CA SER A 12 -41.35 63.88 32.15
C SER A 12 -41.74 65.28 32.65
N GLY A 13 -42.85 65.82 32.17
CA GLY A 13 -43.41 67.08 32.67
C GLY A 13 -44.24 66.83 33.94
N LEU A 14 -43.86 67.41 35.07
CA LEU A 14 -44.63 67.28 36.32
C LEU A 14 -45.76 68.31 36.35
N LEU A 15 -47.00 67.83 36.45
CA LEU A 15 -48.22 68.60 36.69
C LEU A 15 -48.55 68.56 38.18
N LEU A 16 -48.32 69.67 38.87
CA LEU A 16 -48.71 69.84 40.27
C LEU A 16 -50.14 70.39 40.34
N LEU A 17 -51.09 69.52 40.69
CA LEU A 17 -52.44 69.90 41.08
C LEU A 17 -52.46 70.07 42.61
N GLY A 18 -53.32 70.94 43.14
CA GLY A 18 -53.31 71.32 44.56
C GLY A 18 -53.31 70.17 45.59
N ASN A 19 -53.80 68.98 45.21
CA ASN A 19 -53.80 67.77 46.03
C ASN A 19 -53.13 66.55 45.35
N SER A 20 -52.49 66.68 44.18
CA SER A 20 -51.86 65.53 43.50
C SER A 20 -50.71 65.94 42.57
N VAL A 21 -49.66 65.13 42.55
CA VAL A 21 -48.57 65.24 41.55
C VAL A 21 -48.87 64.25 40.43
N GLN A 22 -49.11 64.76 39.22
CA GLN A 22 -49.22 63.94 38.01
C GLN A 22 -47.95 64.15 37.16
N SER A 23 -47.55 63.14 36.40
CA SER A 23 -46.38 63.21 35.51
C SER A 23 -46.81 62.87 34.08
N LEU A 24 -46.61 63.82 33.15
CA LEU A 24 -46.82 63.61 31.72
C LEU A 24 -45.52 63.04 31.14
N VAL A 25 -45.51 61.74 30.91
CA VAL A 25 -44.39 61.04 30.27
C VAL A 25 -44.72 60.88 28.78
N PRO A 26 -43.84 61.29 27.85
CA PRO A 26 -44.06 61.00 26.44
C PRO A 26 -44.10 59.48 26.23
N SER A 27 -45.04 58.99 25.42
CA SER A 27 -45.16 57.56 25.14
C SER A 27 -43.84 57.04 24.56
N THR A 28 -43.31 55.95 25.13
CA THR A 28 -42.07 55.34 24.65
C THR A 28 -42.27 54.73 23.27
N LEU A 29 -41.17 54.50 22.54
CA LEU A 29 -41.22 53.83 21.24
C LEU A 29 -41.90 52.46 21.35
N ILE A 30 -41.54 51.69 22.39
CA ILE A 30 -42.13 50.39 22.70
C ILE A 30 -43.65 50.50 22.88
N SER A 31 -44.13 51.43 23.72
CA SER A 31 -45.57 51.56 24.00
C SER A 31 -46.36 51.98 22.75
N GLN A 32 -45.81 52.87 21.92
CA GLN A 32 -46.43 53.26 20.67
C GLN A 32 -46.50 52.09 19.68
N ALA A 33 -45.40 51.36 19.53
CA ALA A 33 -45.32 50.19 18.65
C ALA A 33 -46.28 49.08 19.11
N GLU A 34 -46.33 48.76 20.40
CA GLU A 34 -47.25 47.76 20.95
C GLU A 34 -48.72 48.15 20.73
N SER A 35 -49.09 49.42 20.96
CA SER A 35 -50.44 49.88 20.68
C SER A 35 -50.83 49.78 19.19
N LEU A 36 -49.87 50.00 18.29
CA LEU A 36 -50.09 49.82 16.85
C LEU A 36 -50.24 48.33 16.48
N LEU A 37 -49.42 47.46 17.07
CA LEU A 37 -49.51 46.01 16.86
C LEU A 37 -50.80 45.42 17.42
N ASP A 38 -51.22 45.83 18.62
CA ASP A 38 -52.49 45.42 19.24
C ASP A 38 -53.71 45.88 18.42
N SER A 39 -53.57 46.94 17.62
CA SER A 39 -54.60 47.41 16.68
C SER A 39 -54.46 46.86 15.25
N HIS A 40 -53.58 45.86 15.03
CA HIS A 40 -53.27 45.26 13.73
C HIS A 40 -52.77 46.26 12.66
N ARG A 41 -52.16 47.38 13.07
CA ARG A 41 -51.58 48.40 12.18
C ARG A 41 -50.08 48.17 12.01
N ILE A 42 -49.72 47.04 11.42
CA ILE A 42 -48.32 46.58 11.30
C ILE A 42 -47.47 47.54 10.47
N GLU A 43 -47.98 48.03 9.33
CA GLU A 43 -47.24 48.94 8.44
C GLU A 43 -46.83 50.24 9.16
N GLU A 44 -47.72 50.78 9.99
CA GLU A 44 -47.43 51.99 10.76
C GLU A 44 -46.40 51.74 11.87
N ALA A 45 -46.42 50.55 12.48
CA ALA A 45 -45.39 50.15 13.44
C ALA A 45 -44.01 50.01 12.76
N VAL A 46 -43.97 49.45 11.54
CA VAL A 46 -42.76 49.37 10.71
C VAL A 46 -42.25 50.75 10.34
N ASP A 47 -43.14 51.66 9.92
CA ASP A 47 -42.77 53.03 9.59
C ASP A 47 -42.24 53.79 10.80
N LEU A 48 -42.85 53.61 11.97
CA LEU A 48 -42.39 54.17 13.23
C LEU A 48 -40.98 53.68 13.57
N ALA A 49 -40.73 52.37 13.48
CA ALA A 49 -39.42 51.77 13.71
C ALA A 49 -38.36 52.30 12.71
N ASN A 50 -38.69 52.32 11.41
CA ASN A 50 -37.79 52.81 10.37
C ASN A 50 -37.47 54.30 10.50
N GLN A 51 -38.42 55.11 10.97
CA GLN A 51 -38.18 56.53 11.27
C GLN A 51 -37.19 56.70 12.42
N GLN A 52 -37.28 55.87 13.47
CA GLN A 52 -36.32 55.90 14.57
C GLN A 52 -34.95 55.36 14.15
N LEU A 53 -34.90 54.30 13.34
CA LEU A 53 -33.65 53.78 12.76
C LEU A 53 -32.90 54.87 11.99
N LYS A 54 -33.60 55.64 11.14
CA LYS A 54 -33.01 56.75 10.37
C LYS A 54 -32.46 57.86 11.28
N LYS A 55 -33.13 58.15 12.40
CA LYS A 55 -32.64 59.14 13.38
C LYS A 55 -31.37 58.62 14.06
N LEU A 56 -31.37 57.37 14.51
CA LEU A 56 -30.20 56.72 15.12
C LEU A 56 -28.99 56.69 14.19
N GLN A 57 -29.19 56.33 12.93
CA GLN A 57 -28.12 56.33 11.92
C GLN A 57 -27.60 57.75 11.60
N GLY A 58 -28.41 58.78 11.83
CA GLY A 58 -28.01 60.18 11.70
C GLY A 58 -27.16 60.69 12.87
N HIS A 59 -27.08 59.96 13.99
CA HIS A 59 -26.27 60.33 15.15
C HIS A 59 -24.80 59.89 14.95
N VAL A 60 -23.86 60.75 15.40
CA VAL A 60 -22.41 60.46 15.31
C VAL A 60 -21.99 59.30 16.23
N THR A 61 -22.72 59.10 17.32
CA THR A 61 -22.56 57.99 18.27
C THR A 61 -23.90 57.31 18.43
N VAL A 62 -23.94 55.98 18.23
CA VAL A 62 -25.16 55.18 18.44
C VAL A 62 -25.37 55.01 19.94
N ASP A 63 -26.56 55.37 20.41
CA ASP A 63 -27.01 55.05 21.76
C ASP A 63 -27.44 53.57 21.79
N GLU A 64 -26.78 52.76 22.62
CA GLU A 64 -27.06 51.32 22.73
C GLU A 64 -28.45 51.06 23.33
N ASP A 65 -28.93 51.92 24.24
CA ASP A 65 -30.26 51.74 24.84
C ASP A 65 -31.35 51.98 23.79
N GLU A 66 -31.22 53.03 22.96
CA GLU A 66 -32.15 53.29 21.86
C GLU A 66 -32.07 52.21 20.76
N ALA A 67 -30.87 51.64 20.54
CA ALA A 67 -30.69 50.52 19.62
C ALA A 67 -31.36 49.23 20.13
N ASP A 68 -31.28 48.93 21.44
CA ASP A 68 -31.94 47.78 22.04
C ASP A 68 -33.47 47.93 22.07
N GLU A 69 -34.00 49.14 22.34
CA GLU A 69 -35.44 49.43 22.18
C GLU A 69 -35.91 49.18 20.74
N LEU A 70 -35.10 49.58 19.75
CA LEU A 70 -35.43 49.37 18.35
C LEU A 70 -35.37 47.88 17.97
N ARG A 71 -34.39 47.13 18.48
CA ARG A 71 -34.30 45.67 18.30
C ARG A 71 -35.54 44.97 18.87
N TYR A 72 -35.96 45.36 20.07
CA TYR A 72 -37.21 44.86 20.68
C TYR A 72 -38.41 45.08 19.76
N VAL A 73 -38.58 46.30 19.24
CA VAL A 73 -39.71 46.65 18.38
C VAL A 73 -39.71 45.87 17.08
N TYR A 74 -38.55 45.73 16.43
CA TYR A 74 -38.42 44.92 15.22
C TYR A 74 -38.72 43.44 15.47
N GLN A 75 -38.26 42.88 16.59
CA GLN A 75 -38.61 41.50 16.97
C GLN A 75 -40.12 41.34 17.21
N ARG A 76 -40.77 42.29 17.90
CA ARG A 76 -42.23 42.30 18.11
C ARG A 76 -43.01 42.35 16.80
N ILE A 77 -42.63 43.25 15.88
CA ILE A 77 -43.21 43.34 14.55
C ILE A 77 -43.02 42.02 13.80
N GLY A 78 -41.80 41.48 13.82
CA GLY A 78 -41.46 40.24 13.13
C GLY A 78 -42.30 39.04 13.60
N PHE A 79 -42.46 38.85 14.92
CA PHE A 79 -43.32 37.78 15.45
C PHE A 79 -44.82 38.02 15.22
N GLN A 80 -45.28 39.27 15.15
CA GLN A 80 -46.65 39.57 14.74
C GLN A 80 -46.87 39.16 13.28
N CYS A 81 -45.98 39.57 12.36
CA CYS A 81 -46.03 39.16 10.96
C CYS A 81 -45.97 37.64 10.81
N PHE A 82 -45.13 36.97 11.61
CA PHE A 82 -45.00 35.51 11.62
C PHE A 82 -46.30 34.81 12.01
N THR A 83 -46.98 35.30 13.06
CA THR A 83 -48.30 34.82 13.50
C THR A 83 -49.38 35.07 12.44
N GLU A 84 -49.28 36.18 11.72
CA GLU A 84 -50.17 36.54 10.62
C GLU A 84 -49.80 35.90 9.27
N THR A 85 -48.79 35.01 9.24
CA THR A 85 -48.28 34.31 8.04
C THR A 85 -47.70 35.23 6.95
N LEU A 86 -47.33 36.46 7.31
CA LEU A 86 -46.59 37.41 6.47
C LEU A 86 -45.10 37.12 6.56
N PHE A 87 -44.66 35.98 6.02
CA PHE A 87 -43.32 35.45 6.25
C PHE A 87 -42.20 36.37 5.74
N GLU A 88 -42.33 36.95 4.55
CA GLU A 88 -41.28 37.83 4.00
C GLU A 88 -40.97 39.02 4.93
N ASP A 89 -42.02 39.70 5.39
CA ASP A 89 -41.90 40.81 6.34
C ASP A 89 -41.43 40.33 7.72
N ALA A 90 -41.89 39.15 8.16
CA ALA A 90 -41.43 38.55 9.41
C ALA A 90 -39.92 38.37 9.40
N GLY A 91 -39.37 37.68 8.40
CA GLY A 91 -37.93 37.41 8.31
C GLY A 91 -37.09 38.69 8.22
N LYS A 92 -37.57 39.70 7.50
CA LYS A 92 -36.90 41.01 7.43
C LYS A 92 -36.82 41.68 8.79
N ASN A 93 -37.96 41.85 9.47
CA ASN A 93 -38.01 42.52 10.77
C ASN A 93 -37.29 41.72 11.85
N LEU A 94 -37.38 40.39 11.86
CA LEU A 94 -36.62 39.55 12.79
C LEU A 94 -35.10 39.69 12.60
N PHE A 95 -34.63 39.82 11.36
CA PHE A 95 -33.21 40.05 11.08
C PHE A 95 -32.76 41.44 11.54
N ASP A 96 -33.54 42.47 11.22
CA ASP A 96 -33.27 43.86 11.62
C ASP A 96 -33.33 44.03 13.15
N GLY A 97 -34.15 43.22 13.82
CA GLY A 97 -34.24 43.12 15.28
C GLY A 97 -33.13 42.31 15.95
N ASP A 98 -32.14 41.82 15.18
CA ASP A 98 -31.04 40.99 15.66
C ASP A 98 -31.52 39.73 16.42
N LEU A 99 -32.58 39.08 15.94
CA LEU A 99 -33.09 37.86 16.55
C LEU A 99 -32.04 36.74 16.50
N GLU A 100 -31.87 36.05 17.62
CA GLU A 100 -31.04 34.86 17.70
C GLU A 100 -31.57 33.73 16.78
N PRO A 101 -30.78 33.21 15.83
CA PRO A 101 -31.27 32.26 14.81
C PRO A 101 -31.91 30.97 15.35
N ARG A 102 -31.44 30.49 16.51
CA ARG A 102 -32.01 29.29 17.15
C ARG A 102 -33.50 29.50 17.47
N VAL A 103 -33.91 30.72 17.81
CA VAL A 103 -35.30 31.02 18.19
C VAL A 103 -36.22 30.75 17.01
N LEU A 104 -35.86 31.28 15.84
CA LEU A 104 -36.65 31.05 14.64
C LEU A 104 -36.59 29.59 14.18
N VAL A 105 -35.41 28.97 14.20
CA VAL A 105 -35.23 27.54 13.85
C VAL A 105 -36.02 26.61 14.77
N SER A 106 -36.32 27.02 16.01
CA SER A 106 -37.09 26.20 16.95
C SER A 106 -38.50 25.85 16.45
N TYR A 107 -39.09 26.69 15.59
CA TYR A 107 -40.39 26.46 14.95
C TYR A 107 -40.33 25.49 13.75
N TYR A 108 -39.14 25.00 13.38
CA TYR A 108 -38.92 24.07 12.26
C TYR A 108 -38.35 22.75 12.78
N PRO A 109 -39.15 21.90 13.45
CA PRO A 109 -38.66 20.69 14.10
C PRO A 109 -37.94 19.73 13.15
N GLU A 110 -38.41 19.63 11.90
CA GLU A 110 -37.80 18.78 10.85
C GLU A 110 -36.38 19.23 10.47
N LEU A 111 -36.14 20.54 10.41
CA LEU A 111 -34.82 21.11 10.09
C LEU A 111 -33.91 21.17 11.32
N ARG A 112 -34.50 21.41 12.50
CA ARG A 112 -33.78 21.48 13.78
C ARG A 112 -33.11 20.16 14.16
N GLY A 113 -33.84 19.04 14.08
CA GLY A 113 -33.33 17.74 14.53
C GLY A 113 -32.79 17.80 15.98
N SER A 114 -31.60 17.24 16.22
CA SER A 114 -30.94 17.24 17.53
C SER A 114 -29.90 18.35 17.75
N LEU A 115 -29.89 19.38 16.89
CA LEU A 115 -28.91 20.48 16.96
C LEU A 115 -28.90 21.24 18.30
N PHE A 116 -30.08 21.38 18.92
CA PHE A 116 -30.24 21.92 20.26
C PHE A 116 -31.52 21.33 20.88
N SER A 117 -31.66 21.44 22.19
CA SER A 117 -32.70 20.85 23.04
C SER A 117 -33.56 21.92 23.72
N ALA A 118 -34.59 21.51 24.46
CA ALA A 118 -35.43 22.45 25.24
C ALA A 118 -34.71 22.97 26.51
N ASN A 119 -33.59 22.35 26.89
CA ASN A 119 -32.80 22.77 28.06
C ASN A 119 -31.80 23.89 27.71
N ASP A 120 -31.60 24.17 26.43
CA ASP A 120 -30.70 25.22 25.98
C ASP A 120 -31.37 26.59 26.20
N THR A 121 -30.68 27.47 26.92
CA THR A 121 -31.14 28.83 27.19
C THR A 121 -30.86 29.73 25.99
N MET A 122 -31.83 30.54 25.63
CA MET A 122 -31.81 31.41 24.45
C MET A 122 -32.21 32.81 24.89
N ASP A 123 -31.46 33.81 24.43
CA ASP A 123 -31.64 35.18 24.92
C ASP A 123 -32.72 35.87 24.08
N VAL A 124 -33.85 36.16 24.72
CA VAL A 124 -34.99 36.87 24.11
C VAL A 124 -35.49 37.92 25.10
N TYR A 125 -35.89 39.08 24.60
CA TYR A 125 -36.51 40.10 25.45
C TYR A 125 -37.79 39.56 26.09
N ALA A 126 -37.99 39.80 27.40
CA ALA A 126 -39.13 39.26 28.14
C ALA A 126 -40.49 39.60 27.48
N GLY A 127 -40.70 40.86 27.08
CA GLY A 127 -41.94 41.27 26.40
C GLY A 127 -42.10 40.70 24.99
N VAL A 128 -41.00 40.33 24.31
CA VAL A 128 -41.07 39.57 23.06
C VAL A 128 -41.51 38.14 23.35
N ALA A 129 -40.90 37.49 24.34
CA ALA A 129 -41.20 36.11 24.72
C ALA A 129 -42.67 35.90 25.13
N GLU A 130 -43.26 36.85 25.85
CA GLU A 130 -44.70 36.83 26.21
C GLU A 130 -45.65 36.89 25.01
N ARG A 131 -45.15 37.35 23.85
CA ARG A 131 -45.94 37.62 22.64
C ARG A 131 -45.46 36.83 21.43
N MET A 132 -44.61 35.83 21.63
CA MET A 132 -44.26 34.85 20.61
C MET A 132 -45.47 33.94 20.32
N PRO A 133 -45.56 33.36 19.11
CA PRO A 133 -46.60 32.37 18.81
C PRO A 133 -46.60 31.22 19.83
N ALA A 134 -47.79 30.82 20.27
CA ALA A 134 -47.97 29.74 21.24
C ALA A 134 -47.86 28.35 20.61
N GLU A 135 -48.02 28.28 19.29
CA GLU A 135 -47.90 27.08 18.47
C GLU A 135 -46.45 26.56 18.46
N ALA A 136 -46.29 25.24 18.36
CA ALA A 136 -44.97 24.60 18.46
C ALA A 136 -44.20 24.56 17.12
N SER A 137 -44.88 24.71 15.99
CA SER A 137 -44.27 24.64 14.67
C SER A 137 -44.87 25.66 13.70
N VAL A 138 -44.13 25.99 12.64
CA VAL A 138 -44.64 26.82 11.54
C VAL A 138 -45.90 26.23 10.91
N ASP A 139 -45.95 24.91 10.80
CA ASP A 139 -47.09 24.21 10.22
C ASP A 139 -48.36 24.36 11.08
N ASP A 140 -48.18 24.41 12.41
CA ASP A 140 -49.25 24.70 13.37
C ASP A 140 -49.66 26.18 13.33
N ILE A 141 -48.71 27.12 13.19
CA ILE A 141 -49.00 28.56 13.04
C ILE A 141 -49.85 28.80 11.78
N ILE A 142 -49.45 28.19 10.65
CA ILE A 142 -50.21 28.28 9.40
C ILE A 142 -51.60 27.67 9.60
N ALA A 143 -51.70 26.49 10.22
CA ALA A 143 -52.98 25.85 10.48
C ALA A 143 -53.90 26.71 11.37
N ALA A 144 -53.38 27.29 12.45
CA ALA A 144 -54.11 28.16 13.36
C ALA A 144 -54.61 29.43 12.64
N ASN A 145 -53.77 30.05 11.82
CA ASN A 145 -54.13 31.22 11.02
C ASN A 145 -55.25 30.89 10.02
N LEU A 146 -55.14 29.76 9.31
CA LEU A 146 -56.15 29.31 8.36
C LEU A 146 -57.48 29.02 9.06
N VAL A 147 -57.47 28.38 10.23
CA VAL A 147 -58.67 28.15 11.04
C VAL A 147 -59.30 29.48 11.45
N ARG A 148 -58.51 30.44 11.94
CA ARG A 148 -59.00 31.75 12.37
C ARG A 148 -59.69 32.53 11.26
N ASN A 149 -59.14 32.48 10.05
CA ASN A 149 -59.61 33.30 8.91
C ASN A 149 -60.71 32.63 8.10
N TYR A 150 -60.77 31.29 8.08
CA TYR A 150 -61.61 30.57 7.12
C TYR A 150 -62.53 29.50 7.74
N SER A 151 -62.39 29.15 9.03
CA SER A 151 -63.33 28.24 9.70
C SER A 151 -64.62 28.96 10.16
N PRO A 152 -65.80 28.32 10.13
CA PRO A 152 -66.09 26.95 9.65
C PRO A 152 -66.56 26.90 8.18
N TYR A 153 -66.26 27.93 7.38
CA TYR A 153 -66.95 28.18 6.11
C TYR A 153 -66.45 27.32 4.92
N LEU A 154 -65.41 26.50 5.09
CA LEU A 154 -64.92 25.56 4.08
C LEU A 154 -65.33 24.10 4.37
N LYS A 155 -65.87 23.43 3.34
CA LYS A 155 -66.19 21.99 3.35
C LYS A 155 -65.02 21.16 2.79
N PRO A 156 -64.76 19.93 3.29
CA PRO A 156 -65.40 19.27 4.42
C PRO A 156 -64.90 19.77 5.79
N ASN A 157 -63.69 20.35 5.85
CA ASN A 157 -63.12 21.06 7.01
C ASN A 157 -61.95 21.94 6.51
N THR A 158 -61.64 23.05 7.18
CA THR A 158 -60.53 23.98 6.86
C THR A 158 -59.17 23.28 6.80
N GLN A 159 -58.99 22.14 7.47
CA GLN A 159 -57.74 21.37 7.42
C GLN A 159 -57.55 20.52 6.16
N THR A 160 -58.64 20.03 5.56
CA THR A 160 -58.59 19.03 4.47
C THR A 160 -59.21 19.53 3.18
N ALA A 161 -59.74 20.75 3.15
CA ALA A 161 -60.27 21.33 1.94
C ALA A 161 -59.12 21.56 0.93
N PRO A 162 -59.27 21.20 -0.35
CA PRO A 162 -58.19 21.36 -1.34
C PRO A 162 -57.60 22.79 -1.43
N PRO A 163 -58.41 23.88 -1.37
CA PRO A 163 -57.85 25.24 -1.43
C PRO A 163 -56.98 25.60 -0.23
N THR A 164 -57.33 25.14 0.98
CA THR A 164 -56.56 25.41 2.19
C THR A 164 -55.34 24.51 2.29
N ALA A 165 -55.39 23.29 1.74
CA ALA A 165 -54.22 22.42 1.62
C ALA A 165 -53.15 23.02 0.68
N GLU A 166 -53.57 23.54 -0.48
CA GLU A 166 -52.63 24.22 -1.40
C GLU A 166 -52.08 25.51 -0.81
N LEU A 167 -52.93 26.32 -0.17
CA LEU A 167 -52.47 27.53 0.52
C LEU A 167 -51.47 27.20 1.66
N ARG A 168 -51.73 26.15 2.45
CA ARG A 168 -50.81 25.65 3.47
C ARG A 168 -49.45 25.28 2.88
N ARG A 169 -49.45 24.61 1.71
CA ARG A 169 -48.22 24.25 0.98
C ARG A 169 -47.45 25.50 0.54
N ILE A 170 -48.14 26.49 -0.05
CA ILE A 170 -47.53 27.75 -0.50
C ILE A 170 -46.96 28.54 0.68
N LEU A 171 -47.72 28.65 1.77
CA LEU A 171 -47.27 29.31 3.00
C LEU A 171 -46.09 28.57 3.64
N GLY A 172 -46.08 27.24 3.60
CA GLY A 172 -44.95 26.43 4.03
C GLY A 172 -43.68 26.71 3.23
N MET A 173 -43.79 26.78 1.89
CA MET A 173 -42.66 27.17 1.03
C MET A 173 -42.18 28.59 1.35
N ALA A 174 -43.09 29.55 1.47
CA ALA A 174 -42.75 30.94 1.81
C ALA A 174 -42.06 31.05 3.18
N ALA A 175 -42.45 30.23 4.15
CA ALA A 175 -41.81 30.18 5.46
C ALA A 175 -40.40 29.59 5.40
N VAL A 176 -40.15 28.57 4.56
CA VAL A 176 -38.82 28.00 4.36
C VAL A 176 -37.92 28.97 3.58
N ASP A 177 -38.43 29.65 2.55
CA ASP A 177 -37.71 30.68 1.80
C ASP A 177 -37.32 31.86 2.70
N MET A 178 -38.22 32.28 3.57
CA MET A 178 -37.95 33.29 4.60
C MET A 178 -36.81 32.86 5.51
N LEU A 179 -36.85 31.62 6.03
CA LEU A 179 -35.81 31.08 6.91
C LEU A 179 -34.46 31.01 6.17
N GLU A 180 -34.45 30.58 4.92
CA GLU A 180 -33.25 30.56 4.09
C GLU A 180 -32.64 31.96 3.96
N ILE A 181 -33.43 32.97 3.59
CA ILE A 181 -32.98 34.36 3.43
C ILE A 181 -32.44 34.89 4.76
N PHE A 182 -33.17 34.67 5.86
CA PHE A 182 -32.77 35.07 7.19
C PHE A 182 -31.41 34.47 7.58
N LEU A 183 -31.25 33.15 7.45
CA LEU A 183 -30.01 32.46 7.82
C LEU A 183 -28.83 32.86 6.91
N ARG A 184 -29.05 33.06 5.60
CA ARG A 184 -28.03 33.58 4.67
C ARG A 184 -27.55 34.97 5.07
N LYS A 185 -28.48 35.85 5.46
CA LYS A 185 -28.13 37.19 5.97
C LYS A 185 -27.36 37.09 7.28
N CYS A 186 -27.77 36.23 8.22
CA CYS A 186 -27.02 35.98 9.46
C CYS A 186 -25.59 35.50 9.18
N ARG A 187 -25.41 34.56 8.25
CA ARG A 187 -24.09 34.06 7.81
C ARG A 187 -23.25 35.16 7.16
N THR A 188 -23.86 36.03 6.37
CA THR A 188 -23.17 37.15 5.71
C THR A 188 -22.73 38.20 6.72
N ARG A 189 -23.59 38.57 7.67
CA ARG A 189 -23.28 39.50 8.77
C ARG A 189 -22.13 38.95 9.63
N ARG A 190 -22.15 37.66 9.97
CA ARG A 190 -21.05 36.95 10.65
C ARG A 190 -19.72 37.12 9.92
N ASN A 191 -19.70 36.94 8.60
CA ASN A 191 -18.47 37.03 7.82
C ASN A 191 -17.88 38.47 7.81
N ILE A 192 -18.73 39.49 7.94
CA ILE A 192 -18.32 40.91 8.00
C ILE A 192 -17.82 41.30 9.40
N GLU A 193 -18.51 40.86 10.45
CA GLU A 193 -18.20 41.24 11.84
C GLU A 193 -16.96 40.54 12.43
N GLY A 194 -16.41 39.55 11.70
CA GLY A 194 -15.23 38.80 12.10
C GLY A 194 -15.50 37.77 13.21
N LYS A 195 -14.53 36.87 13.44
CA LYS A 195 -14.63 35.79 14.45
C LYS A 195 -14.75 36.36 15.88
N ARG A 196 -15.95 36.70 16.33
CA ARG A 196 -16.30 36.54 17.75
C ARG A 196 -16.18 35.03 18.08
N LYS A 197 -15.75 34.70 19.30
CA LYS A 197 -15.45 33.33 19.76
C LYS A 197 -16.50 32.30 19.29
N ALA A 198 -16.10 31.04 19.14
CA ALA A 198 -16.94 29.89 18.79
C ALA A 198 -18.35 30.00 19.40
N ASP A 199 -19.26 30.54 18.59
CA ASP A 199 -20.61 30.83 18.99
C ASP A 199 -21.43 29.54 18.75
N PRO A 200 -22.13 29.00 19.75
CA PRO A 200 -23.00 27.83 19.57
C PRO A 200 -24.08 28.02 18.49
N LEU A 201 -24.26 29.25 17.98
CA LEU A 201 -25.12 29.54 16.83
C LEU A 201 -24.60 29.03 15.48
N TYR A 202 -23.29 28.92 15.30
CA TYR A 202 -22.69 28.64 13.98
C TYR A 202 -23.07 27.26 13.42
N PRO A 203 -23.05 26.18 14.21
CA PRO A 203 -23.47 24.87 13.71
C PRO A 203 -24.93 24.84 13.28
N VAL A 204 -25.80 25.60 13.96
CA VAL A 204 -27.23 25.63 13.66
C VAL A 204 -27.47 26.31 12.31
N VAL A 205 -26.90 27.50 12.11
CA VAL A 205 -27.07 28.26 10.85
C VAL A 205 -26.56 27.47 9.65
N ASP A 206 -25.33 26.97 9.73
CA ASP A 206 -24.70 26.28 8.59
C ASP A 206 -25.36 24.91 8.31
N THR A 207 -25.75 24.15 9.35
CA THR A 207 -26.41 22.84 9.17
C THR A 207 -27.83 22.98 8.64
N VAL A 208 -28.62 23.93 9.14
CA VAL A 208 -29.99 24.16 8.66
C VAL A 208 -29.98 24.68 7.22
N LEU A 209 -29.07 25.59 6.88
CA LEU A 209 -28.89 26.01 5.48
C LEU A 209 -28.53 24.83 4.57
N ALA A 210 -27.63 23.95 5.00
CA ALA A 210 -27.28 22.75 4.24
C ALA A 210 -28.49 21.83 4.04
N LYS A 211 -29.32 21.63 5.09
CA LYS A 211 -30.56 20.83 4.99
C LYS A 211 -31.55 21.45 4.01
N ILE A 212 -31.74 22.78 4.05
CA ILE A 212 -32.61 23.50 3.12
C ILE A 212 -32.11 23.36 1.68
N TYR A 213 -30.81 23.58 1.43
CA TYR A 213 -30.25 23.42 0.09
C TYR A 213 -30.34 21.98 -0.42
N ALA A 214 -30.16 21.01 0.48
CA ALA A 214 -30.33 19.61 0.13
C ALA A 214 -31.77 19.29 -0.28
N GLN A 215 -32.77 19.76 0.49
CA GLN A 215 -34.19 19.53 0.21
C GLN A 215 -34.72 20.29 -1.00
N ALA A 216 -34.16 21.47 -1.27
CA ALA A 216 -34.51 22.30 -2.42
C ALA A 216 -33.72 21.96 -3.70
N GLU A 217 -32.89 20.92 -3.68
CA GLU A 217 -32.01 20.50 -4.79
C GLU A 217 -31.08 21.62 -5.31
N LYS A 218 -30.72 22.56 -4.44
CA LYS A 218 -29.80 23.68 -4.70
C LYS A 218 -28.33 23.22 -4.58
N THR A 219 -27.89 22.36 -5.50
CA THR A 219 -26.59 21.65 -5.43
C THR A 219 -25.40 22.60 -5.50
N THR A 220 -25.46 23.66 -6.30
CA THR A 220 -24.39 24.65 -6.43
C THR A 220 -24.21 25.45 -5.14
N GLU A 221 -25.31 25.90 -4.53
CA GLU A 221 -25.28 26.59 -3.24
C GLU A 221 -24.80 25.66 -2.11
N LEU A 222 -25.20 24.38 -2.14
CA LEU A 222 -24.73 23.38 -1.19
C LEU A 222 -23.22 23.17 -1.29
N TYR A 223 -22.67 22.99 -2.49
CA TYR A 223 -21.23 22.80 -2.68
C TYR A 223 -20.42 24.04 -2.28
N THR A 224 -20.91 25.25 -2.60
CA THR A 224 -20.25 26.49 -2.16
C THR A 224 -20.26 26.62 -0.64
N LEU A 225 -21.37 26.26 0.03
CA LEU A 225 -21.45 26.21 1.49
C LEU A 225 -20.45 25.23 2.11
N ILE A 226 -20.28 24.04 1.53
CA ILE A 226 -19.33 23.00 2.01
C ILE A 226 -17.86 23.40 1.74
N GLN A 227 -17.56 24.09 0.64
CA GLN A 227 -16.19 24.49 0.32
C GLN A 227 -15.69 25.65 1.19
N GLU A 228 -16.60 26.54 1.60
CA GLU A 228 -16.30 27.63 2.52
C GLU A 228 -16.12 27.13 3.98
N PRO A 229 -15.44 27.90 4.85
CA PRO A 229 -15.36 27.55 6.27
C PRO A 229 -16.76 27.47 6.92
N HIS A 230 -17.15 26.27 7.33
CA HIS A 230 -18.47 25.99 7.88
C HIS A 230 -18.40 25.22 9.21
N ALA A 231 -19.51 25.24 9.95
CA ALA A 231 -19.70 24.49 11.18
C ALA A 231 -20.76 23.38 11.07
N ILE A 232 -20.98 22.84 9.87
CA ILE A 232 -21.99 21.79 9.59
C ILE A 232 -21.78 20.55 10.49
N VAL A 233 -22.87 20.09 11.11
CA VAL A 233 -22.91 18.88 11.93
C VAL A 233 -23.24 17.66 11.06
N LEU A 234 -22.26 16.77 10.87
CA LEU A 234 -22.37 15.62 9.97
C LEU A 234 -23.53 14.68 10.31
N ALA A 235 -23.71 14.34 11.59
CA ALA A 235 -24.73 13.40 12.05
C ALA A 235 -26.17 13.85 11.71
N GLU A 236 -26.38 15.15 11.57
CA GLU A 236 -27.68 15.76 11.27
C GLU A 236 -27.95 15.87 9.77
N ILE A 237 -26.92 16.13 8.96
CA ILE A 237 -27.06 16.35 7.52
C ILE A 237 -26.99 15.04 6.71
N GLU A 238 -26.25 14.04 7.21
CA GLU A 238 -26.07 12.74 6.55
C GLU A 238 -27.40 12.04 6.14
N PRO A 239 -28.43 11.91 7.01
CA PRO A 239 -29.68 11.27 6.61
C PRO A 239 -30.41 12.06 5.52
N VAL A 240 -30.33 13.39 5.53
CA VAL A 240 -30.98 14.27 4.56
C VAL A 240 -30.31 14.15 3.18
N LEU A 241 -28.98 14.14 3.13
CA LEU A 241 -28.24 13.95 1.87
C LEU A 241 -28.48 12.57 1.26
N LYS A 242 -28.56 11.51 2.10
CA LYS A 242 -28.89 10.15 1.65
C LYS A 242 -30.32 10.07 1.10
N GLN A 243 -31.29 10.70 1.76
CA GLN A 243 -32.68 10.71 1.31
C GLN A 243 -32.84 11.43 -0.04
N ASN A 244 -32.07 12.49 -0.26
CA ASN A 244 -32.17 13.32 -1.47
C ASN A 244 -31.18 12.90 -2.57
N GLY A 245 -30.42 11.82 -2.38
CA GLY A 245 -29.49 11.29 -3.38
C GLY A 245 -28.25 12.15 -3.66
N GLN A 246 -27.89 13.06 -2.76
CA GLN A 246 -26.76 13.98 -2.92
C GLN A 246 -25.47 13.39 -2.32
N TYR A 247 -24.93 12.37 -2.98
CA TYR A 247 -23.80 11.58 -2.44
C TYR A 247 -22.46 12.29 -2.59
N ASN A 248 -22.27 13.14 -3.59
CA ASN A 248 -21.06 13.92 -3.75
C ASN A 248 -20.86 14.94 -2.62
N ALA A 249 -21.93 15.64 -2.21
CA ALA A 249 -21.90 16.51 -1.02
C ALA A 249 -21.47 15.74 0.24
N LEU A 250 -22.01 14.52 0.42
CA LEU A 250 -21.64 13.65 1.53
C LEU A 250 -20.17 13.22 1.46
N CYS A 251 -19.68 12.89 0.26
CA CYS A 251 -18.26 12.55 0.05
C CYS A 251 -17.33 13.73 0.39
N MET A 252 -17.72 14.95 0.03
CA MET A 252 -16.95 16.16 0.37
C MET A 252 -16.86 16.36 1.89
N LEU A 253 -17.97 16.18 2.61
CA LEU A 253 -18.01 16.28 4.06
C LEU A 253 -17.15 15.20 4.74
N TYR A 254 -17.23 13.94 4.29
CA TYR A 254 -16.37 12.87 4.83
C TYR A 254 -14.88 13.15 4.61
N LYS A 255 -14.50 13.66 3.42
CA LYS A 255 -13.10 14.05 3.12
C LYS A 255 -12.59 15.14 4.06
N GLN A 256 -13.43 16.11 4.43
CA GLN A 256 -13.04 17.20 5.34
C GLN A 256 -12.90 16.72 6.79
N VAL A 257 -13.76 15.81 7.24
CA VAL A 257 -13.68 15.21 8.58
C VAL A 257 -12.53 14.20 8.68
N GLY A 258 -12.12 13.61 7.55
CA GLY A 258 -11.12 12.54 7.49
C GLY A 258 -11.69 11.16 7.79
N ASP A 259 -13.00 10.98 7.58
CA ASP A 259 -13.68 9.68 7.76
C ASP A 259 -13.59 8.85 6.47
N ASP A 260 -12.43 8.24 6.27
CA ASP A 260 -12.16 7.42 5.09
C ASP A 260 -13.03 6.15 5.05
N GLU A 261 -13.48 5.62 6.19
CA GLU A 261 -14.24 4.37 6.21
C GLU A 261 -15.63 4.55 5.62
N ASN A 262 -16.36 5.57 6.06
CA ASN A 262 -17.69 5.85 5.52
C ASN A 262 -17.61 6.36 4.07
N LEU A 263 -16.59 7.14 3.72
CA LEU A 263 -16.36 7.58 2.34
C LEU A 263 -16.21 6.40 1.37
N LEU A 264 -15.38 5.41 1.73
CA LEU A 264 -15.18 4.21 0.90
C LEU A 264 -16.46 3.38 0.78
N GLN A 265 -17.29 3.33 1.84
CA GLN A 265 -18.61 2.68 1.76
C GLN A 265 -19.55 3.38 0.79
N VAL A 266 -19.56 4.72 0.76
CA VAL A 266 -20.38 5.49 -0.21
C VAL A 266 -19.91 5.18 -1.64
N TRP A 267 -18.61 5.22 -1.91
CA TRP A 267 -18.08 4.86 -3.23
C TRP A 267 -18.33 3.40 -3.60
N ALA A 268 -18.27 2.48 -2.64
CA ALA A 268 -18.58 1.08 -2.89
C ALA A 268 -20.01 0.87 -3.39
N LYS A 269 -20.97 1.55 -2.76
CA LYS A 269 -22.39 1.54 -3.15
C LYS A 269 -22.64 2.20 -4.50
N LEU A 270 -21.92 3.28 -4.81
CA LEU A 270 -21.94 3.92 -6.13
C LEU A 270 -21.40 2.97 -7.22
N VAL A 271 -20.31 2.26 -6.95
CA VAL A 271 -19.75 1.26 -7.89
C VAL A 271 -20.67 0.03 -8.02
N GLU A 272 -21.37 -0.36 -6.96
CA GLU A 272 -22.38 -1.44 -6.98
C GLU A 272 -23.63 -1.08 -7.77
N GLY A 273 -23.83 0.21 -8.08
CA GLY A 273 -25.03 0.71 -8.72
C GLY A 273 -26.24 0.76 -7.78
N GLU A 274 -26.04 0.60 -6.47
CA GLU A 274 -27.10 0.84 -5.48
C GLU A 274 -27.47 2.33 -5.44
N TRP A 275 -26.46 3.18 -5.62
CA TRP A 275 -26.57 4.64 -5.67
C TRP A 275 -26.07 5.17 -7.00
N THR A 276 -26.68 6.25 -7.49
CA THR A 276 -26.30 6.93 -8.73
C THR A 276 -26.16 8.42 -8.44
N ASP A 277 -25.03 8.99 -8.82
CA ASP A 277 -24.75 10.42 -8.70
C ASP A 277 -23.99 10.87 -9.95
N ASP A 278 -24.57 11.80 -10.72
CA ASP A 278 -24.00 12.29 -11.98
C ASP A 278 -22.71 13.11 -11.74
N ASP A 279 -22.53 13.66 -10.53
CA ASP A 279 -21.35 14.44 -10.16
C ASP A 279 -20.13 13.58 -9.83
N ILE A 280 -20.29 12.24 -9.75
CA ILE A 280 -19.19 11.29 -9.46
C ILE A 280 -18.99 10.35 -10.66
N PRO A 281 -18.19 10.76 -11.66
CA PRO A 281 -18.06 10.00 -12.90
C PRO A 281 -17.29 8.68 -12.75
N ASN A 282 -16.27 8.61 -11.88
CA ASN A 282 -15.42 7.42 -11.72
C ASN A 282 -15.11 7.10 -10.24
N PRO A 283 -16.09 6.60 -9.46
CA PRO A 283 -15.91 6.33 -8.04
C PRO A 283 -14.80 5.29 -7.75
N ALA A 284 -14.54 4.35 -8.67
CA ALA A 284 -13.49 3.35 -8.52
C ALA A 284 -12.07 3.95 -8.62
N ASP A 285 -11.87 4.99 -9.44
CA ASP A 285 -10.58 5.68 -9.55
C ASP A 285 -10.31 6.57 -8.34
N ASP A 286 -11.34 7.27 -7.86
CA ASP A 286 -11.27 8.05 -6.63
C ASP A 286 -10.94 7.15 -5.43
N MET A 287 -11.59 5.99 -5.33
CA MET A 287 -11.31 4.97 -4.32
C MET A 287 -9.85 4.50 -4.38
N PHE A 288 -9.34 4.20 -5.58
CA PHE A 288 -7.95 3.79 -5.76
C PHE A 288 -6.96 4.89 -5.37
N SER A 289 -7.24 6.14 -5.75
CA SER A 289 -6.39 7.29 -5.42
C SER A 289 -6.30 7.55 -3.92
N LEU A 290 -7.44 7.45 -3.22
CA LEU A 290 -7.50 7.64 -1.77
C LEU A 290 -6.76 6.51 -1.04
N LEU A 291 -7.01 5.26 -1.42
CA LEU A 291 -6.37 4.10 -0.79
C LEU A 291 -4.87 4.02 -1.08
N THR A 292 -4.41 4.56 -2.21
CA THR A 292 -2.97 4.65 -2.52
C THR A 292 -2.26 5.63 -1.59
N ASN A 293 -2.94 6.71 -1.19
CA ASN A 293 -2.41 7.74 -0.30
C ASN A 293 -2.68 7.45 1.19
N SER A 294 -3.54 6.47 1.49
CA SER A 294 -3.94 6.19 2.87
C SER A 294 -2.85 5.46 3.65
N LYS A 295 -2.68 5.86 4.91
CA LYS A 295 -1.74 5.20 5.85
C LYS A 295 -2.36 3.99 6.55
N ASN A 296 -3.69 3.84 6.49
CA ASN A 296 -4.42 2.80 7.20
C ASN A 296 -4.39 1.48 6.44
N ARG A 297 -3.44 0.62 6.80
CA ARG A 297 -3.20 -0.68 6.14
C ARG A 297 -4.40 -1.62 6.20
N ALA A 298 -5.16 -1.64 7.29
CA ALA A 298 -6.31 -2.53 7.44
C ALA A 298 -7.43 -2.16 6.45
N LEU A 299 -7.64 -0.85 6.27
CA LEU A 299 -8.57 -0.29 5.30
C LEU A 299 -8.13 -0.63 3.86
N THR A 300 -6.85 -0.43 3.53
CA THR A 300 -6.26 -0.77 2.23
C THR A 300 -6.39 -2.26 1.91
N GLN A 301 -6.20 -3.14 2.90
CA GLN A 301 -6.39 -4.58 2.70
C GLN A 301 -7.86 -4.90 2.42
N LYS A 302 -8.78 -4.51 3.31
CA LYS A 302 -10.23 -4.78 3.17
C LYS A 302 -10.76 -4.34 1.81
N TRP A 303 -10.50 -3.10 1.43
CA TRP A 303 -10.98 -2.53 0.18
C TRP A 303 -10.15 -2.94 -1.05
N GLY A 304 -8.88 -3.30 -0.87
CA GLY A 304 -8.07 -3.90 -1.92
C GLY A 304 -8.56 -5.29 -2.32
N LEU A 305 -8.98 -6.13 -1.36
CA LEU A 305 -9.63 -7.41 -1.65
C LEU A 305 -10.95 -7.22 -2.38
N TRP A 306 -11.77 -6.26 -1.92
CA TRP A 306 -13.03 -5.94 -2.59
C TRP A 306 -12.80 -5.46 -4.03
N LEU A 307 -11.80 -4.60 -4.26
CA LEU A 307 -11.45 -4.11 -5.60
C LEU A 307 -10.95 -5.24 -6.49
N THR A 308 -10.18 -6.19 -5.95
CA THR A 308 -9.63 -7.34 -6.69
C THR A 308 -10.72 -8.25 -7.29
N ARG A 309 -11.91 -8.31 -6.68
CA ARG A 309 -13.05 -9.07 -7.22
C ARG A 309 -13.63 -8.46 -8.50
N ARG A 310 -13.41 -7.17 -8.74
CA ARG A 310 -13.99 -6.42 -9.87
C ARG A 310 -12.94 -6.00 -10.87
N ASP A 311 -11.92 -5.29 -10.38
CA ASP A 311 -10.77 -4.85 -11.14
C ASP A 311 -9.50 -5.49 -10.53
N PRO A 312 -9.07 -6.65 -11.07
CA PRO A 312 -7.93 -7.38 -10.53
C PRO A 312 -6.65 -6.55 -10.66
N ASP A 313 -6.45 -5.81 -11.75
CA ASP A 313 -5.22 -5.06 -11.98
C ASP A 313 -5.07 -3.91 -10.98
N ARG A 314 -6.14 -3.16 -10.68
CA ARG A 314 -6.12 -2.10 -9.67
C ARG A 314 -6.03 -2.65 -8.25
N GLY A 315 -6.79 -3.72 -7.95
CA GLY A 315 -6.79 -4.36 -6.63
C GLY A 315 -5.42 -4.88 -6.21
N ILE A 316 -4.73 -5.61 -7.09
CA ILE A 316 -3.39 -6.15 -6.80
C ILE A 316 -2.37 -5.03 -6.68
N ARG A 317 -2.43 -3.98 -7.52
CA ARG A 317 -1.54 -2.81 -7.42
C ARG A 317 -1.65 -2.11 -6.07
N LEU A 318 -2.83 -2.11 -5.46
CA LEU A 318 -3.05 -1.56 -4.13
C LEU A 318 -2.47 -2.47 -3.03
N LEU A 319 -2.60 -3.78 -3.20
CA LEU A 319 -2.11 -4.79 -2.24
C LEU A 319 -0.59 -5.02 -2.33
N MET A 320 0.04 -4.65 -3.46
CA MET A 320 1.49 -4.64 -3.66
C MET A 320 2.08 -3.25 -3.33
N PRO A 321 2.73 -3.07 -2.16
CA PRO A 321 3.33 -1.78 -1.81
C PRO A 321 4.41 -1.38 -2.82
N ARG A 322 4.37 -0.12 -3.28
CA ARG A 322 5.43 0.49 -4.11
C ARG A 322 6.74 0.68 -3.35
N GLU A 323 6.66 0.85 -2.03
CA GLU A 323 7.84 1.04 -1.21
C GLU A 323 8.44 -0.30 -0.78
N THR A 324 9.67 -0.53 -1.21
CA THR A 324 10.62 -1.54 -0.73
C THR A 324 11.07 -1.29 0.72
N GLY A 325 10.21 -0.66 1.53
CA GLY A 325 10.39 -0.57 2.97
C GLY A 325 10.44 -1.98 3.53
N LYS A 326 11.50 -2.30 4.28
CA LYS A 326 11.74 -3.59 4.91
C LYS A 326 10.58 -3.93 5.86
N ARG A 327 9.48 -4.46 5.31
CA ARG A 327 8.42 -5.08 6.09
C ARG A 327 9.07 -6.24 6.86
N PRO A 328 8.84 -6.39 8.17
CA PRO A 328 9.17 -7.63 8.86
C PRO A 328 8.55 -8.77 8.05
N GLN A 329 9.36 -9.74 7.63
CA GLN A 329 8.85 -10.93 6.95
C GLN A 329 7.91 -11.64 7.94
N ARG A 330 6.60 -11.49 7.73
CA ARG A 330 5.56 -12.24 8.43
C ARG A 330 4.97 -13.20 7.41
N PRO A 331 5.61 -14.36 7.19
CA PRO A 331 5.20 -15.29 6.14
C PRO A 331 3.75 -15.77 6.31
N ASP A 332 3.26 -15.85 7.56
CA ASP A 332 1.90 -16.28 7.87
C ASP A 332 0.83 -15.27 7.42
N ASP A 333 1.06 -13.97 7.67
CA ASP A 333 0.15 -12.90 7.23
C ASP A 333 0.09 -12.81 5.69
N ASP A 334 1.23 -13.05 5.01
CA ASP A 334 1.29 -13.02 3.55
C ASP A 334 0.63 -14.25 2.92
N LEU A 335 0.73 -15.42 3.55
CA LEU A 335 0.02 -16.64 3.15
C LEU A 335 -1.49 -16.47 3.29
N ALA A 336 -1.96 -15.98 4.44
CA ALA A 336 -3.39 -15.73 4.67
C ALA A 336 -3.95 -14.70 3.67
N LEU A 337 -3.20 -13.62 3.38
CA LEU A 337 -3.59 -12.65 2.36
C LEU A 337 -3.63 -13.28 0.96
N LEU A 338 -2.66 -14.13 0.62
CA LEU A 338 -2.61 -14.83 -0.66
C LEU A 338 -3.80 -15.78 -0.85
N GLU A 339 -4.22 -16.49 0.20
CA GLU A 339 -5.43 -17.32 0.17
C GLU A 339 -6.68 -16.47 -0.09
N GLN A 340 -6.84 -15.36 0.65
CA GLN A 340 -7.99 -14.48 0.46
C GLN A 340 -8.01 -13.82 -0.95
N ILE A 341 -6.84 -13.48 -1.51
CA ILE A 341 -6.74 -12.97 -2.87
C ILE A 341 -7.09 -14.07 -3.88
N ARG A 342 -6.66 -15.31 -3.68
CA ARG A 342 -7.00 -16.44 -4.57
C ARG A 342 -8.48 -16.74 -4.57
N GLU A 343 -9.13 -16.69 -3.41
CA GLU A 343 -10.59 -16.82 -3.29
C GLU A 343 -11.32 -15.71 -4.04
N ALA A 344 -10.78 -14.48 -4.01
CA ALA A 344 -11.34 -13.36 -4.75
C ALA A 344 -11.10 -13.45 -6.27
N ASN A 345 -9.88 -13.77 -6.69
CA ASN A 345 -9.50 -13.93 -8.08
C ASN A 345 -8.20 -14.78 -8.21
N PRO A 346 -8.22 -15.91 -8.94
CA PRO A 346 -7.06 -16.80 -9.05
C PRO A 346 -5.90 -16.20 -9.84
N ALA A 347 -6.17 -15.39 -10.87
CA ALA A 347 -5.13 -14.71 -11.65
C ALA A 347 -4.43 -13.63 -10.82
N ALA A 348 -5.19 -12.92 -9.98
CA ALA A 348 -4.66 -11.96 -9.03
C ALA A 348 -3.75 -12.62 -7.98
N GLY A 349 -4.17 -13.78 -7.48
CA GLY A 349 -3.37 -14.60 -6.57
C GLY A 349 -2.03 -15.03 -7.17
N ALA A 350 -2.00 -15.37 -8.47
CA ALA A 350 -0.76 -15.71 -9.17
C ALA A 350 0.19 -14.51 -9.27
N GLN A 351 -0.30 -13.31 -9.61
CA GLN A 351 0.52 -12.09 -9.65
C GLN A 351 1.06 -11.71 -8.26
N PHE A 352 0.24 -11.85 -7.22
CA PHE A 352 0.69 -11.61 -5.84
C PHE A 352 1.75 -12.63 -5.40
N LEU A 353 1.61 -13.90 -5.79
CA LEU A 353 2.63 -14.93 -5.57
C LEU A 353 3.95 -14.61 -6.29
N GLU A 354 3.88 -14.15 -7.55
CA GLU A 354 5.05 -13.67 -8.31
C GLU A 354 5.75 -12.53 -7.54
N TYR A 355 4.99 -11.57 -7.00
CA TYR A 355 5.53 -10.47 -6.18
C TYR A 355 6.21 -10.97 -4.90
N LEU A 356 5.56 -11.86 -4.14
CA LEU A 356 6.10 -12.41 -2.88
C LEU A 356 7.42 -13.16 -3.08
N VAL A 357 7.56 -13.89 -4.18
CA VAL A 357 8.75 -14.70 -4.44
C VAL A 357 9.85 -13.87 -5.11
N LEU A 358 9.54 -13.10 -6.15
CA LEU A 358 10.56 -12.43 -6.98
C LEU A 358 11.02 -11.08 -6.41
N GLN A 359 10.10 -10.28 -5.87
CA GLN A 359 10.41 -8.94 -5.35
C GLN A 359 10.70 -8.97 -3.86
N LYS A 360 9.85 -9.63 -3.06
CA LYS A 360 10.02 -9.72 -1.60
C LYS A 360 11.08 -10.75 -1.18
N ARG A 361 11.51 -11.64 -2.10
CA ARG A 361 12.53 -12.68 -1.88
C ARG A 361 12.26 -13.54 -0.64
N SER A 362 11.01 -14.00 -0.53
CA SER A 362 10.58 -14.85 0.58
C SER A 362 11.35 -16.18 0.55
N SER A 363 11.89 -16.64 1.69
CA SER A 363 12.65 -17.90 1.75
C SER A 363 11.79 -19.15 1.98
N SER A 364 10.45 -19.02 1.94
CA SER A 364 9.53 -20.14 2.17
C SER A 364 9.56 -21.13 1.01
N ARG A 365 9.87 -22.40 1.33
CA ARG A 365 9.84 -23.52 0.37
C ARG A 365 8.46 -23.72 -0.23
N ASP A 366 7.40 -23.51 0.54
CA ASP A 366 6.02 -23.72 0.09
C ASP A 366 5.62 -22.69 -0.97
N LEU A 367 5.95 -21.41 -0.78
CA LEU A 367 5.67 -20.36 -1.77
C LEU A 367 6.44 -20.60 -3.08
N HIS A 368 7.71 -21.01 -2.99
CA HIS A 368 8.51 -21.34 -4.17
C HIS A 368 7.98 -22.57 -4.91
N THR A 369 7.53 -23.59 -4.18
CA THR A 369 6.93 -24.79 -4.77
C THR A 369 5.58 -24.48 -5.42
N GLN A 370 4.73 -23.69 -4.76
CA GLN A 370 3.47 -23.23 -5.34
C GLN A 370 3.68 -22.40 -6.61
N LEU A 371 4.68 -21.52 -6.64
CA LEU A 371 4.97 -20.73 -7.85
C LEU A 371 5.50 -21.63 -8.98
N ALA A 372 6.37 -22.60 -8.65
CA ALA A 372 6.85 -23.58 -9.63
C ALA A 372 5.68 -24.36 -10.25
N MET A 373 4.75 -24.83 -9.42
CA MET A 373 3.55 -25.54 -9.85
C MET A 373 2.67 -24.66 -10.73
N VAL A 374 2.41 -23.40 -10.36
CA VAL A 374 1.63 -22.46 -11.19
C VAL A 374 2.30 -22.22 -12.54
N CYS A 375 3.62 -22.02 -12.58
CA CYS A 375 4.36 -21.86 -13.82
C CYS A 375 4.27 -23.11 -14.72
N VAL A 376 4.36 -24.31 -14.13
CA VAL A 376 4.19 -25.57 -14.87
C VAL A 376 2.75 -25.74 -15.33
N ASP A 377 1.75 -25.52 -14.50
CA ASP A 377 0.34 -25.66 -14.90
C ASP A 377 -0.04 -24.66 -16.00
N GLN A 378 0.46 -23.43 -15.96
CA GLN A 378 0.31 -22.46 -17.07
C GLN A 378 0.99 -22.94 -18.35
N LEU A 379 2.17 -23.57 -18.23
CA LEU A 379 2.89 -24.16 -19.35
C LEU A 379 2.10 -25.34 -19.97
N LEU A 380 1.47 -26.16 -19.13
CA LEU A 380 0.60 -27.26 -19.56
C LEU A 380 -0.67 -26.76 -20.22
N ALA A 381 -1.31 -25.73 -19.66
CA ALA A 381 -2.49 -25.10 -20.25
C ALA A 381 -2.17 -24.51 -21.64
N ALA A 382 -1.03 -23.84 -21.78
CA ALA A 382 -0.57 -23.31 -23.08
C ALA A 382 -0.35 -24.41 -24.14
N LEU A 383 -0.08 -25.66 -23.72
CA LEU A 383 0.16 -26.80 -24.60
C LEU A 383 -1.08 -27.63 -24.91
N GLN A 384 -2.23 -27.34 -24.28
CA GLN A 384 -3.51 -27.88 -24.73
C GLN A 384 -3.87 -27.36 -26.13
N ASP A 385 -3.33 -26.20 -26.51
CA ASP A 385 -3.40 -25.68 -27.86
C ASP A 385 -2.46 -26.48 -28.80
N GLU A 386 -3.06 -27.14 -29.79
CA GLU A 386 -2.35 -27.99 -30.75
C GLU A 386 -1.36 -27.19 -31.63
N GLU A 387 -1.65 -25.92 -31.91
CA GLU A 387 -0.78 -25.05 -32.72
C GLU A 387 0.50 -24.70 -31.97
N VAL A 388 0.38 -24.35 -30.68
CA VAL A 388 1.52 -24.07 -29.79
C VAL A 388 2.37 -25.32 -29.61
N SER A 389 1.72 -26.47 -29.42
CA SER A 389 2.36 -27.77 -29.29
C SER A 389 3.15 -28.16 -30.55
N LYS A 390 2.60 -27.92 -31.75
CA LYS A 390 3.29 -28.12 -33.03
C LYS A 390 4.45 -27.14 -33.21
N LEU A 391 4.25 -25.86 -32.90
CA LEU A 391 5.27 -24.83 -33.01
C LEU A 391 6.49 -25.15 -32.13
N TRP A 392 6.28 -25.51 -30.87
CA TRP A 392 7.39 -25.82 -29.95
C TRP A 392 8.16 -27.07 -30.37
N ARG A 393 7.46 -28.13 -30.79
CA ARG A 393 8.10 -29.33 -31.37
C ARG A 393 8.89 -29.01 -32.63
N ALA A 394 8.34 -28.15 -33.51
CA ALA A 394 9.01 -27.75 -34.74
C ALA A 394 10.27 -26.93 -34.45
N LYS A 395 10.25 -26.05 -33.44
CA LYS A 395 11.43 -25.27 -33.02
C LYS A 395 12.52 -26.15 -32.42
N GLU A 396 12.15 -27.12 -31.58
CA GLU A 396 13.08 -28.09 -31.02
C GLU A 396 13.67 -29.01 -32.12
N SER A 397 12.83 -29.47 -33.05
CA SER A 397 13.27 -30.27 -34.21
C SER A 397 14.15 -29.47 -35.18
N SER A 398 13.86 -28.18 -35.36
CA SER A 398 14.68 -27.29 -36.18
C SER A 398 16.04 -27.05 -35.54
N TYR A 399 16.09 -26.84 -34.23
CA TYR A 399 17.34 -26.63 -33.51
C TYR A 399 18.22 -27.89 -33.54
N THR A 400 17.65 -29.06 -33.28
CA THR A 400 18.37 -30.36 -33.30
C THR A 400 18.85 -30.76 -34.70
N SER A 401 18.15 -30.32 -35.75
CA SER A 401 18.50 -30.59 -37.16
C SER A 401 19.53 -29.60 -37.72
N SER A 402 19.59 -28.38 -37.18
CA SER A 402 20.65 -27.41 -37.49
C SER A 402 21.96 -27.88 -36.89
N ARG A 403 22.76 -28.63 -37.67
CA ARG A 403 24.09 -29.14 -37.29
C ARG A 403 24.99 -28.02 -36.70
N SER A 404 25.13 -28.02 -35.37
CA SER A 404 26.33 -27.71 -34.58
C SER A 404 27.31 -26.62 -35.04
N GLU A 405 26.83 -25.48 -35.55
CA GLU A 405 27.66 -24.27 -35.72
C GLU A 405 27.12 -23.06 -34.96
N SER A 406 25.95 -23.16 -34.32
CA SER A 406 25.43 -22.04 -33.55
C SER A 406 26.06 -22.01 -32.15
N ILE A 407 26.86 -20.98 -31.89
CA ILE A 407 27.37 -20.59 -30.56
C ILE A 407 26.21 -20.28 -29.56
N THR A 408 24.98 -20.21 -30.06
CA THR A 408 23.78 -19.86 -29.30
C THR A 408 23.13 -21.07 -28.64
N THR A 409 22.84 -20.95 -27.34
CA THR A 409 22.07 -21.94 -26.57
C THR A 409 20.63 -22.05 -27.06
N PHE A 410 19.99 -23.21 -26.86
CA PHE A 410 18.58 -23.44 -27.23
C PHE A 410 17.64 -22.38 -26.61
N PHE A 411 17.90 -21.98 -25.36
CA PHE A 411 17.13 -20.94 -24.68
C PHE A 411 17.16 -19.59 -25.43
N SER A 412 18.33 -19.17 -25.92
CA SER A 412 18.48 -17.95 -26.72
C SER A 412 17.88 -18.08 -28.13
N TYR A 413 17.99 -19.25 -28.74
CA TYR A 413 17.37 -19.54 -30.03
C TYR A 413 15.84 -19.49 -29.92
N PHE A 414 15.26 -20.10 -28.89
CA PHE A 414 13.82 -20.09 -28.66
C PHE A 414 13.28 -18.68 -28.42
N ALA A 415 13.99 -17.88 -27.60
CA ALA A 415 13.61 -16.50 -27.31
C ALA A 415 13.64 -15.59 -28.56
N SER A 416 14.61 -15.78 -29.47
CA SER A 416 14.78 -14.92 -30.66
C SER A 416 13.94 -15.35 -31.87
N THR A 417 13.66 -16.65 -32.03
CA THR A 417 13.01 -17.18 -33.23
C THR A 417 11.52 -17.47 -33.09
N THR A 418 10.98 -17.40 -31.87
CA THR A 418 9.55 -17.59 -31.60
C THR A 418 8.84 -16.23 -31.61
N PRO A 419 7.72 -16.07 -32.34
CA PRO A 419 6.93 -14.84 -32.31
C PRO A 419 6.52 -14.46 -30.88
N ASP A 420 6.39 -13.15 -30.63
CA ASP A 420 5.98 -12.67 -29.31
C ASP A 420 4.52 -13.06 -29.04
N SER A 421 4.34 -13.96 -28.08
CA SER A 421 3.05 -14.50 -27.66
C SER A 421 3.02 -14.66 -26.14
N PRO A 422 1.83 -14.66 -25.51
CA PRO A 422 1.73 -14.94 -24.07
C PRO A 422 2.28 -16.33 -23.73
N THR A 423 2.14 -17.31 -24.63
CA THR A 423 2.65 -18.69 -24.43
C THR A 423 4.18 -18.75 -24.46
N LYS A 424 4.85 -17.95 -25.29
CA LYS A 424 6.31 -17.78 -25.28
C LYS A 424 6.77 -17.24 -23.92
N LEU A 425 6.09 -16.22 -23.40
CA LEU A 425 6.42 -15.63 -22.10
C LEU A 425 6.26 -16.63 -20.95
N VAL A 426 5.20 -17.44 -20.96
CA VAL A 426 4.99 -18.50 -19.96
C VAL A 426 6.18 -19.46 -19.95
N ARG A 427 6.62 -19.95 -21.11
CA ARG A 427 7.77 -20.87 -21.19
C ARG A 427 9.07 -20.24 -20.69
N LEU A 428 9.35 -18.99 -21.10
CA LEU A 428 10.54 -18.27 -20.64
C LEU A 428 10.51 -18.03 -19.12
N LYS A 429 9.37 -17.61 -18.57
CA LYS A 429 9.17 -17.44 -17.12
C LYS A 429 9.44 -18.74 -16.36
N THR A 430 8.84 -19.85 -16.80
CA THR A 430 9.01 -21.16 -16.15
C THR A 430 10.47 -21.59 -16.14
N VAL A 431 11.15 -21.51 -17.29
CA VAL A 431 12.58 -21.86 -17.41
C VAL A 431 13.45 -20.99 -16.51
N LEU A 432 13.25 -19.68 -16.51
CA LEU A 432 14.00 -18.73 -15.68
C LEU A 432 13.80 -19.01 -14.18
N PHE A 433 12.59 -19.35 -13.75
CA PHE A 433 12.29 -19.62 -12.35
C PHE A 433 12.82 -20.97 -11.87
N LEU A 434 12.63 -22.04 -12.65
CA LEU A 434 13.16 -23.37 -12.33
C LEU A 434 14.68 -23.38 -12.22
N GLN A 435 15.36 -22.55 -13.03
CA GLN A 435 16.80 -22.38 -12.96
C GLN A 435 17.23 -21.53 -11.75
N GLY A 436 16.54 -20.41 -11.50
CA GLY A 436 16.94 -19.38 -10.54
C GLY A 436 16.63 -19.75 -9.08
N SER A 437 15.50 -20.40 -8.82
CA SER A 437 15.18 -20.85 -7.47
C SER A 437 15.83 -22.21 -7.16
N SER A 438 16.27 -22.39 -5.91
CA SER A 438 16.67 -23.71 -5.38
C SER A 438 15.87 -24.10 -4.14
N LEU A 439 14.78 -23.39 -3.87
CA LEU A 439 13.94 -23.59 -2.68
C LEU A 439 12.63 -24.31 -3.00
N TYR A 440 12.39 -24.71 -4.25
CA TYR A 440 11.18 -25.46 -4.64
C TYR A 440 11.41 -26.98 -4.56
N ASP A 441 10.32 -27.72 -4.44
CA ASP A 441 10.34 -29.17 -4.51
C ASP A 441 10.54 -29.67 -5.96
N ALA A 442 11.75 -30.09 -6.30
CA ALA A 442 12.08 -30.55 -7.64
C ALA A 442 11.49 -31.93 -7.98
N GLU A 443 11.19 -32.77 -6.98
CA GLU A 443 10.60 -34.11 -7.20
C GLU A 443 9.15 -33.96 -7.65
N ALA A 444 8.36 -33.14 -6.95
CA ALA A 444 6.98 -32.86 -7.31
C ALA A 444 6.85 -32.26 -8.72
N ILE A 445 7.77 -31.37 -9.09
CA ILE A 445 7.80 -30.77 -10.43
C ILE A 445 8.18 -31.80 -11.51
N ARG A 446 9.12 -32.70 -11.21
CA ARG A 446 9.49 -33.79 -12.13
C ARG A 446 8.32 -34.74 -12.36
N GLU A 447 7.61 -35.16 -11.32
CA GLU A 447 6.43 -36.02 -11.44
C GLU A 447 5.35 -35.36 -12.31
N ARG A 448 5.16 -34.05 -12.17
CA ARG A 448 4.20 -33.28 -12.97
C ARG A 448 4.60 -33.20 -14.45
N LEU A 449 5.91 -33.17 -14.76
CA LEU A 449 6.44 -33.11 -16.13
C LEU A 449 6.65 -34.49 -16.79
N ALA A 450 6.77 -35.57 -16.00
CA ALA A 450 7.01 -36.93 -16.47
C ALA A 450 5.97 -37.53 -17.45
N PRO A 451 4.65 -37.29 -17.33
CA PRO A 451 3.66 -37.91 -18.22
C PRO A 451 3.64 -37.33 -19.65
N LEU A 452 4.50 -36.35 -19.95
CA LEU A 452 4.43 -35.56 -21.18
C LEU A 452 5.45 -36.01 -22.23
N PRO A 453 5.24 -35.67 -23.52
CA PRO A 453 6.20 -36.00 -24.57
C PRO A 453 7.55 -35.32 -24.28
N GLN A 454 8.60 -36.13 -24.07
CA GLN A 454 9.95 -35.66 -23.73
C GLN A 454 10.48 -34.61 -24.71
N ARG A 455 10.11 -34.72 -26.00
CA ARG A 455 10.51 -33.82 -27.11
C ARG A 455 9.90 -32.41 -27.13
N VAL A 456 9.26 -31.98 -26.04
CA VAL A 456 8.75 -30.60 -25.90
C VAL A 456 9.39 -29.90 -24.71
N PHE A 457 9.81 -30.66 -23.70
CA PHE A 457 10.25 -30.15 -22.40
C PHE A 457 11.71 -30.50 -22.09
N SER A 458 12.51 -30.85 -23.10
CA SER A 458 13.88 -31.32 -22.91
C SER A 458 14.73 -30.34 -22.10
N LEU A 459 14.52 -29.03 -22.25
CA LEU A 459 15.26 -28.02 -21.48
C LEU A 459 14.78 -27.97 -20.01
N GLU A 460 13.46 -27.93 -19.81
CA GLU A 460 12.83 -27.88 -18.49
C GLU A 460 13.16 -29.13 -17.66
N LEU A 461 13.11 -30.31 -18.28
CA LEU A 461 13.50 -31.58 -17.66
C LEU A 461 14.98 -31.62 -17.29
N ALA A 462 15.88 -31.15 -18.18
CA ALA A 462 17.30 -31.09 -17.89
C ALA A 462 17.61 -30.18 -16.69
N ILE A 463 16.90 -29.05 -16.54
CA ILE A 463 17.04 -28.17 -15.39
C ILE A 463 16.59 -28.88 -14.10
N VAL A 464 15.41 -29.49 -14.11
CA VAL A 464 14.85 -30.18 -12.92
C VAL A 464 15.71 -31.39 -12.53
N ASP A 465 16.13 -32.21 -13.49
CA ASP A 465 17.02 -33.34 -13.26
C ASP A 465 18.39 -32.89 -12.72
N GLY A 466 18.87 -31.74 -13.17
CA GLY A 466 20.07 -31.13 -12.63
C GLY A 466 19.92 -30.70 -11.17
N LYS A 467 18.76 -30.14 -10.79
CA LYS A 467 18.47 -29.78 -9.38
C LYS A 467 18.27 -31.01 -8.48
N LEU A 468 17.79 -32.13 -9.03
CA LEU A 468 17.66 -33.42 -8.33
C LEU A 468 18.98 -34.18 -8.17
N GLY A 469 20.09 -33.68 -8.71
CA GLY A 469 21.38 -34.38 -8.71
C GLY A 469 21.47 -35.53 -9.73
N ASN A 470 20.47 -35.68 -10.60
CA ASN A 470 20.45 -36.67 -11.68
C ASN A 470 21.26 -36.17 -12.88
N HIS A 471 22.54 -35.87 -12.65
CA HIS A 471 23.44 -35.20 -13.60
C HIS A 471 23.60 -35.97 -14.92
N ARG A 472 23.63 -37.31 -14.89
CA ARG A 472 23.71 -38.14 -16.10
C ARG A 472 22.46 -38.01 -16.97
N ALA A 473 21.27 -37.96 -16.37
CA ALA A 473 20.02 -37.81 -17.10
C ALA A 473 19.94 -36.41 -17.73
N ALA A 474 20.24 -35.36 -16.95
CA ALA A 474 20.28 -33.98 -17.44
C ALA A 474 21.24 -33.81 -18.62
N LEU A 475 22.48 -34.32 -18.51
CA LEU A 475 23.47 -34.27 -19.58
C LEU A 475 23.06 -35.12 -20.79
N SER A 476 22.49 -36.30 -20.57
CA SER A 476 21.95 -37.12 -21.67
C SER A 476 20.85 -36.37 -22.44
N THR A 477 19.93 -35.69 -21.76
CA THR A 477 18.88 -34.90 -22.43
C THR A 477 19.44 -33.70 -23.18
N LEU A 478 20.41 -32.96 -22.61
CA LEU A 478 21.04 -31.84 -23.31
C LEU A 478 21.82 -32.28 -24.56
N VAL A 479 22.49 -33.42 -24.50
CA VAL A 479 23.36 -33.92 -25.57
C VAL A 479 22.60 -34.72 -26.62
N ASN A 480 21.79 -35.69 -26.20
CA ASN A 480 21.14 -36.64 -27.11
C ASN A 480 19.82 -36.08 -27.66
N ASP A 481 19.02 -35.42 -26.80
CA ASP A 481 17.70 -34.91 -27.20
C ASP A 481 17.80 -33.51 -27.80
N LEU A 482 18.42 -32.54 -27.10
CA LEU A 482 18.56 -31.16 -27.59
C LEU A 482 19.77 -30.91 -28.50
N ARG A 483 20.79 -31.76 -28.43
CA ARG A 483 22.07 -31.58 -29.14
C ARG A 483 22.75 -30.23 -28.87
N ASP A 484 22.51 -29.65 -27.69
CA ASP A 484 23.08 -28.37 -27.27
C ASP A 484 24.38 -28.59 -26.49
N SER A 485 25.51 -28.63 -27.20
CA SER A 485 26.83 -28.75 -26.59
C SER A 485 27.19 -27.54 -25.73
N SER A 486 26.73 -26.35 -26.11
CA SER A 486 27.03 -25.11 -25.39
C SER A 486 26.37 -25.07 -24.00
N SER A 487 25.12 -25.53 -23.90
CA SER A 487 24.42 -25.65 -22.62
C SER A 487 24.95 -26.81 -21.77
N ALA A 488 25.38 -27.91 -22.38
CA ALA A 488 26.00 -29.04 -21.66
C ALA A 488 27.38 -28.68 -21.07
N GLU A 489 28.20 -27.94 -21.81
CA GLU A 489 29.47 -27.40 -21.31
C GLU A 489 29.23 -26.32 -20.23
N ALA A 490 28.25 -25.43 -20.43
CA ALA A 490 27.83 -24.45 -19.43
C ALA A 490 27.40 -25.12 -18.12
N TYR A 491 26.61 -26.20 -18.21
CA TYR A 491 26.18 -27.00 -17.07
C TYR A 491 27.35 -27.53 -16.23
N CYS A 492 28.38 -28.05 -16.89
CA CYS A 492 29.57 -28.56 -16.23
C CYS A 492 30.41 -27.43 -15.59
N THR A 493 30.57 -26.30 -16.28
CA THR A 493 31.37 -25.17 -15.78
C THR A 493 30.70 -24.46 -14.60
N LEU A 494 29.38 -24.33 -14.61
CA LEU A 494 28.56 -23.68 -13.60
C LEU A 494 28.16 -24.61 -12.44
N GLY A 495 28.51 -25.91 -12.51
CA GLY A 495 28.31 -26.85 -11.40
C GLY A 495 26.86 -27.31 -11.22
N GLY A 496 26.12 -27.46 -12.32
CA GLY A 496 24.74 -27.98 -12.30
C GLY A 496 23.66 -27.00 -12.79
N ASP A 497 24.05 -25.83 -13.29
CA ASP A 497 23.14 -24.82 -13.82
C ASP A 497 23.17 -24.80 -15.36
N VAL A 498 22.04 -25.05 -16.01
CA VAL A 498 21.95 -25.22 -17.47
C VAL A 498 22.08 -23.87 -18.20
N ILE A 499 21.53 -22.81 -17.63
CA ILE A 499 21.49 -21.48 -18.28
C ILE A 499 22.50 -20.55 -17.60
N PRO A 500 23.50 -20.03 -18.35
CA PRO A 500 24.41 -19.02 -17.84
C PRO A 500 23.68 -17.75 -17.42
N GLY A 501 24.05 -17.18 -16.27
CA GLY A 501 23.43 -15.95 -15.76
C GLY A 501 23.49 -14.76 -16.73
N LYS A 502 24.53 -14.66 -17.57
CA LYS A 502 24.64 -13.64 -18.63
C LYS A 502 23.57 -13.79 -19.71
N VAL A 503 23.27 -15.03 -20.11
CA VAL A 503 22.25 -15.32 -21.13
C VAL A 503 20.85 -15.03 -20.57
N ALA A 504 20.60 -15.45 -19.32
CA ALA A 504 19.37 -15.13 -18.61
C ALA A 504 19.15 -13.61 -18.47
N GLN A 505 20.17 -12.87 -18.04
CA GLN A 505 20.10 -11.41 -17.92
C GLN A 505 19.88 -10.71 -19.27
N GLY A 506 20.53 -11.19 -20.34
CA GLY A 506 20.34 -10.63 -21.69
C GLY A 506 18.90 -10.77 -22.19
N ILE A 507 18.25 -11.91 -21.93
CA ILE A 507 16.86 -12.14 -22.31
C ILE A 507 15.89 -11.35 -21.41
N CYS A 508 16.18 -11.25 -20.11
CA CYS A 508 15.38 -10.42 -19.21
C CYS A 508 15.51 -8.92 -19.45
N ALA A 509 16.60 -8.46 -20.07
CA ALA A 509 16.84 -7.08 -20.44
C ALA A 509 16.06 -6.63 -21.70
N ASP A 510 15.48 -7.58 -22.45
CA ASP A 510 14.63 -7.23 -23.59
C ASP A 510 13.30 -6.63 -23.08
N ALA A 511 13.15 -5.32 -23.27
CA ALA A 511 11.97 -4.56 -22.87
C ALA A 511 10.67 -5.08 -23.52
N ARG A 512 10.75 -5.76 -24.67
CA ARG A 512 9.59 -6.35 -25.35
C ARG A 512 8.96 -7.50 -24.56
N LEU A 513 9.77 -8.20 -23.76
CA LEU A 513 9.34 -9.38 -23.01
C LEU A 513 8.87 -9.06 -21.59
N GLY A 514 9.19 -7.87 -21.05
CA GLY A 514 8.74 -7.45 -19.72
C GLY A 514 9.25 -8.33 -18.56
N LEU A 515 10.34 -9.08 -18.77
CA LEU A 515 10.85 -10.10 -17.83
C LEU A 515 11.80 -9.55 -16.75
N GLY A 516 11.93 -8.23 -16.60
CA GLY A 516 12.90 -7.61 -15.70
C GLY A 516 12.83 -8.10 -14.24
N MET A 517 11.62 -8.42 -13.74
CA MET A 517 11.42 -8.96 -12.39
C MET A 517 11.99 -10.37 -12.19
N TRP A 518 12.08 -11.17 -13.26
CA TRP A 518 12.50 -12.57 -13.24
C TRP A 518 14.03 -12.72 -13.24
N ALA A 519 14.77 -11.64 -13.55
CA ALA A 519 16.23 -11.61 -13.45
C ALA A 519 16.74 -11.62 -12.00
N SER A 520 15.92 -11.19 -11.03
CA SER A 520 16.31 -11.00 -9.62
C SER A 520 16.76 -12.29 -8.92
N GLY A 521 16.23 -13.44 -9.35
CA GLY A 521 16.60 -14.77 -8.82
C GLY A 521 17.86 -15.37 -9.44
N LEU A 522 18.34 -14.84 -10.58
CA LEU A 522 19.36 -15.48 -11.43
C LEU A 522 20.76 -14.86 -11.28
N GLY A 523 20.95 -13.92 -10.36
CA GLY A 523 22.19 -13.15 -10.26
C GLY A 523 22.42 -12.44 -8.92
N GLY A 524 22.04 -13.05 -7.80
CA GLY A 524 22.44 -12.54 -6.49
C GLY A 524 23.96 -12.68 -6.32
N LYS A 525 24.67 -11.56 -6.12
CA LYS A 525 26.07 -11.49 -5.66
C LYS A 525 26.38 -12.43 -4.47
N GLY A 526 25.37 -12.90 -3.73
CA GLY A 526 25.50 -13.88 -2.66
C GLY A 526 25.76 -15.33 -3.10
N ARG A 527 25.48 -15.74 -4.34
CA ARG A 527 25.70 -17.13 -4.80
C ARG A 527 27.11 -17.38 -5.34
N GLN A 528 27.81 -16.33 -5.78
CA GLN A 528 29.25 -16.40 -6.07
C GLN A 528 30.07 -16.47 -4.77
N ASN A 529 29.66 -15.72 -3.73
CA ASN A 529 30.45 -15.63 -2.50
C ASN A 529 30.41 -16.87 -1.57
N THR A 530 29.51 -17.83 -1.80
CA THR A 530 29.44 -19.08 -0.98
C THR A 530 30.01 -20.31 -1.69
N LEU A 531 30.41 -20.20 -2.96
CA LEU A 531 30.98 -21.31 -3.73
C LEU A 531 32.48 -21.14 -4.00
N ASP A 532 33.02 -19.94 -3.78
CA ASP A 532 34.46 -19.67 -3.86
C ASP A 532 35.23 -20.11 -2.60
N ALA A 533 34.58 -20.80 -1.66
CA ALA A 533 35.14 -21.11 -0.34
C ALA A 533 35.64 -22.55 -0.13
N ASN A 534 35.51 -23.50 -1.07
CA ASN A 534 36.09 -24.85 -0.86
C ASN A 534 36.34 -25.60 -2.19
N GLY A 535 37.35 -26.47 -2.20
CA GLY A 535 37.75 -27.31 -3.34
C GLY A 535 36.64 -28.22 -3.94
N ASP A 536 35.47 -28.27 -3.31
CA ASP A 536 34.29 -29.05 -3.72
C ASP A 536 33.69 -28.61 -5.06
N ALA A 537 33.73 -27.30 -5.41
CA ALA A 537 33.21 -26.83 -6.69
C ALA A 537 34.07 -27.30 -7.88
N ALA A 538 35.40 -27.31 -7.68
CA ALA A 538 36.33 -27.85 -8.65
C ALA A 538 36.19 -29.37 -8.78
N ALA A 539 36.00 -30.08 -7.66
CA ALA A 539 35.76 -31.53 -7.67
C ALA A 539 34.46 -31.89 -8.41
N LYS A 540 33.35 -31.20 -8.10
CA LYS A 540 32.06 -31.36 -8.80
C LYS A 540 32.17 -31.05 -10.30
N ARG A 541 32.89 -29.99 -10.68
CA ARG A 541 33.15 -29.67 -12.09
C ARG A 541 33.88 -30.81 -12.80
N LYS A 542 34.87 -31.42 -12.17
CA LYS A 542 35.60 -32.58 -12.73
C LYS A 542 34.69 -33.79 -12.91
N GLU A 543 33.86 -34.09 -11.92
CA GLU A 543 32.89 -35.18 -11.96
C GLU A 543 31.86 -34.97 -13.08
N LEU A 544 31.30 -33.77 -13.20
CA LEU A 544 30.34 -33.43 -14.27
C LEU A 544 30.99 -33.50 -15.66
N LEU A 545 32.23 -33.03 -15.81
CA LEU A 545 32.97 -33.14 -17.08
C LEU A 545 33.28 -34.59 -17.44
N LYS A 546 33.52 -35.46 -16.45
CA LYS A 546 33.69 -36.90 -16.66
C LYS A 546 32.39 -37.54 -17.16
N ILE A 547 31.26 -37.23 -16.53
CA ILE A 547 29.94 -37.71 -16.97
C ILE A 547 29.63 -37.19 -18.39
N LEU A 548 29.92 -35.92 -18.69
CA LEU A 548 29.75 -35.36 -20.03
C LEU A 548 30.61 -36.08 -21.07
N LEU A 549 31.86 -36.38 -20.73
CA LEU A 549 32.77 -37.14 -21.59
C LEU A 549 32.22 -38.54 -21.88
N GLU A 550 31.71 -39.24 -20.86
CA GLU A 550 31.09 -40.56 -21.04
C GLU A 550 29.85 -40.49 -21.94
N VAL A 551 29.02 -39.46 -21.80
CA VAL A 551 27.84 -39.24 -22.65
C VAL A 551 28.26 -38.92 -24.10
N TYR A 552 29.26 -38.05 -24.31
CA TYR A 552 29.77 -37.76 -25.66
C TYR A 552 30.41 -38.96 -26.35
N MET A 553 31.12 -39.80 -25.59
CA MET A 553 31.74 -41.01 -26.14
C MET A 553 30.74 -42.05 -26.63
N SER A 554 29.46 -41.95 -26.22
CA SER A 554 28.39 -42.84 -26.68
C SER A 554 27.77 -42.44 -28.02
N ASP A 555 27.91 -41.16 -28.44
CA ASP A 555 27.17 -40.60 -29.60
C ASP A 555 28.09 -39.99 -30.67
N ASP A 556 29.12 -39.20 -30.29
CA ASP A 556 29.96 -38.45 -31.25
C ASP A 556 31.43 -38.29 -30.79
N ALA A 557 32.33 -38.96 -31.50
CA ALA A 557 33.76 -38.95 -31.22
C ALA A 557 34.45 -37.59 -31.47
N GLU A 558 33.93 -36.77 -32.39
CA GLU A 558 34.57 -35.49 -32.75
C GLU A 558 34.31 -34.42 -31.68
N ARG A 559 33.09 -34.39 -31.12
CA ARG A 559 32.72 -33.50 -30.01
C ARG A 559 33.46 -33.86 -28.71
N ALA A 560 33.58 -35.15 -28.43
CA ALA A 560 34.38 -35.65 -27.31
C ALA A 560 35.85 -35.20 -27.43
N ALA A 561 36.43 -35.26 -28.63
CA ALA A 561 37.78 -34.78 -28.89
C ALA A 561 37.94 -33.26 -28.71
N HIS A 562 36.96 -32.46 -29.15
CA HIS A 562 36.97 -31.02 -28.95
C HIS A 562 36.89 -30.65 -27.46
N LEU A 563 36.02 -31.31 -26.69
CA LEU A 563 35.88 -31.09 -25.24
C LEU A 563 37.17 -31.43 -24.47
N VAL A 564 37.81 -32.56 -24.79
CA VAL A 564 39.07 -32.98 -24.16
C VAL A 564 40.18 -31.98 -24.42
N ASN A 565 40.24 -31.40 -25.63
CA ASN A 565 41.25 -30.40 -25.98
C ASN A 565 40.95 -29.00 -25.38
N SER A 566 39.69 -28.61 -25.23
CA SER A 566 39.29 -27.32 -24.64
C SER A 566 39.38 -27.33 -23.11
N GLN A 567 38.97 -28.41 -22.46
CA GLN A 567 38.93 -28.58 -20.99
C GLN A 567 40.13 -29.34 -20.42
N ALA A 568 41.27 -29.30 -21.12
CA ALA A 568 42.51 -29.99 -20.73
C ALA A 568 43.04 -29.62 -19.33
N MET A 569 42.65 -28.46 -18.80
CA MET A 569 43.00 -27.99 -17.47
C MET A 569 42.11 -28.55 -16.36
N ASN A 570 40.91 -29.06 -16.69
CA ASN A 570 39.97 -29.57 -15.69
C ASN A 570 39.98 -31.11 -15.65
N LEU A 571 40.33 -31.78 -16.75
CA LEU A 571 40.40 -33.23 -16.80
C LEU A 571 41.77 -33.77 -16.34
N ASP A 572 41.78 -34.94 -15.70
CA ASP A 572 43.01 -35.67 -15.39
C ASP A 572 43.28 -36.75 -16.46
N VAL A 573 44.55 -36.96 -16.77
CA VAL A 573 45.02 -37.93 -17.78
C VAL A 573 44.65 -39.35 -17.38
N VAL A 574 44.75 -39.64 -16.08
CA VAL A 574 44.49 -40.98 -15.54
C VAL A 574 43.02 -41.36 -15.67
N ASP A 575 42.11 -40.41 -15.52
CA ASP A 575 40.67 -40.64 -15.62
C ASP A 575 40.18 -40.69 -17.08
N VAL A 576 40.83 -39.95 -17.99
CA VAL A 576 40.39 -39.83 -19.39
C VAL A 576 40.87 -41.01 -20.25
N ILE A 577 42.10 -41.49 -20.06
CA ILE A 577 42.67 -42.58 -20.88
C ILE A 577 41.80 -43.85 -20.89
N PRO A 578 41.23 -44.33 -19.76
CA PRO A 578 40.38 -45.52 -19.74
C PRO A 578 39.05 -45.37 -20.50
N ILE A 579 38.55 -44.13 -20.63
CA ILE A 579 37.25 -43.82 -21.25
C ILE A 579 37.38 -43.69 -22.77
N VAL A 580 38.59 -43.43 -23.27
CA VAL A 580 38.84 -43.20 -24.70
C VAL A 580 38.83 -44.52 -25.50
N PRO A 581 38.10 -44.59 -26.62
CA PRO A 581 38.12 -45.75 -27.50
C PRO A 581 39.52 -46.03 -28.08
N ALA A 582 39.95 -47.29 -28.07
CA ALA A 582 41.26 -47.71 -28.60
C ALA A 582 41.47 -47.41 -30.11
N LYS A 583 40.40 -47.04 -30.83
CA LYS A 583 40.40 -46.72 -32.26
C LYS A 583 40.75 -45.25 -32.57
N TRP A 584 40.91 -44.40 -31.56
CA TRP A 584 41.19 -42.97 -31.77
C TRP A 584 42.64 -42.71 -32.22
N PRO A 585 42.85 -41.88 -33.26
CA PRO A 585 44.19 -41.46 -33.63
C PRO A 585 44.82 -40.60 -32.54
N LEU A 586 46.05 -40.94 -32.12
CA LEU A 586 46.81 -40.21 -31.09
C LEU A 586 46.96 -38.71 -31.39
N LYS A 587 46.92 -38.33 -32.67
CA LYS A 587 47.00 -36.94 -33.15
C LYS A 587 45.87 -36.07 -32.57
N VAL A 588 44.67 -36.61 -32.42
CA VAL A 588 43.47 -35.90 -31.94
C VAL A 588 43.60 -35.51 -30.45
N MET A 589 44.31 -36.33 -29.67
CA MET A 589 44.55 -36.10 -28.23
C MET A 589 45.91 -35.47 -27.92
N SER A 590 46.76 -35.28 -28.93
CA SER A 590 48.14 -34.80 -28.74
C SER A 590 48.21 -33.47 -27.99
N SER A 591 47.27 -32.56 -28.24
CA SER A 591 47.24 -31.25 -27.57
C SER A 591 46.83 -31.35 -26.09
N PHE A 592 45.87 -32.23 -25.78
CA PHE A 592 45.47 -32.56 -24.40
C PHE A 592 46.60 -33.24 -23.63
N LEU A 593 47.19 -34.30 -24.19
CA LEU A 593 48.28 -35.05 -23.56
C LEU A 593 49.52 -34.18 -23.33
N ALA A 594 49.92 -33.35 -24.31
CA ALA A 594 51.04 -32.45 -24.15
C ALA A 594 50.81 -31.41 -23.04
N ARG A 595 49.62 -30.81 -22.97
CA ARG A 595 49.28 -29.82 -21.93
C ARG A 595 49.21 -30.45 -20.54
N SER A 596 48.57 -31.60 -20.42
CA SER A 596 48.39 -32.29 -19.15
C SER A 596 49.69 -32.90 -18.60
N PHE A 597 50.55 -33.48 -19.45
CA PHE A 597 51.89 -33.92 -19.04
C PHE A 597 52.79 -32.75 -18.66
N ARG A 598 52.76 -31.63 -19.41
CA ARG A 598 53.52 -30.42 -19.01
C ARG A 598 53.07 -29.90 -17.65
N ARG A 599 51.76 -29.88 -17.40
CA ARG A 599 51.20 -29.46 -16.11
C ARG A 599 51.66 -30.35 -14.96
N THR A 600 51.56 -31.67 -15.12
CA THR A 600 51.99 -32.61 -14.06
C THR A 600 53.49 -32.50 -13.77
N VAL A 601 54.30 -32.32 -14.80
CA VAL A 601 55.75 -32.06 -14.65
C VAL A 601 56.00 -30.71 -13.95
N HIS A 602 55.27 -29.65 -14.33
CA HIS A 602 55.38 -28.34 -13.70
C HIS A 602 55.00 -28.38 -12.22
N ALA A 603 53.84 -28.95 -11.87
CA ALA A 603 53.39 -29.09 -10.49
C ALA A 603 54.38 -29.91 -9.64
N ARG A 604 54.98 -30.96 -10.21
CA ARG A 604 56.05 -31.73 -9.55
C ARG A 604 57.29 -30.88 -9.28
N GLN A 605 57.70 -30.05 -10.24
CA GLN A 605 58.89 -29.21 -10.10
C GLN A 605 58.65 -28.07 -9.10
N GLU A 606 57.48 -27.45 -9.16
CA GLU A 606 57.03 -26.44 -8.19
C GLU A 606 56.98 -27.02 -6.78
N GLY A 607 56.38 -28.21 -6.61
CA GLY A 607 56.37 -28.90 -5.33
C GLY A 607 57.77 -29.25 -4.79
N ARG A 608 58.75 -29.53 -5.67
CA ARG A 608 60.15 -29.71 -5.27
C ARG A 608 60.78 -28.42 -4.76
N ILE A 609 60.49 -27.29 -5.42
CA ILE A 609 60.98 -25.97 -5.01
C ILE A 609 60.36 -25.59 -3.67
N VAL A 610 59.04 -25.71 -3.52
CA VAL A 610 58.34 -25.44 -2.25
C VAL A 610 58.86 -26.33 -1.14
N LYS A 611 59.08 -27.63 -1.40
CA LYS A 611 59.69 -28.55 -0.42
C LYS A 611 61.10 -28.10 -0.02
N ALA A 612 61.93 -27.65 -0.97
CA ALA A 612 63.28 -27.19 -0.68
C ALA A 612 63.29 -25.89 0.12
N ILE A 613 62.41 -24.92 -0.21
CA ILE A 613 62.24 -23.67 0.55
C ILE A 613 61.74 -23.96 1.96
N SER A 614 60.71 -24.81 2.09
CA SER A 614 60.16 -25.20 3.39
C SER A 614 61.19 -25.93 4.25
N ALA A 615 62.04 -26.78 3.63
CA ALA A 615 63.15 -27.42 4.33
C ALA A 615 64.20 -26.40 4.80
N GLY A 616 64.51 -25.38 3.99
CA GLY A 616 65.40 -24.28 4.37
C GLY A 616 64.84 -23.44 5.53
N GLN A 617 63.58 -23.04 5.45
CA GLN A 617 62.89 -22.32 6.52
C GLN A 617 62.83 -23.14 7.82
N ASN A 618 62.55 -24.44 7.71
CA ASN A 618 62.57 -25.33 8.87
C ASN A 618 63.98 -25.44 9.48
N LEU A 619 65.03 -25.36 8.66
CA LEU A 619 66.41 -25.32 9.13
C LEU A 619 66.75 -24.01 9.84
N GLU A 620 66.29 -22.88 9.31
CA GLU A 620 66.45 -21.55 9.92
C GLU A 620 65.72 -21.45 11.26
N VAL A 621 64.48 -21.94 11.33
CA VAL A 621 63.73 -22.02 12.58
C VAL A 621 64.43 -22.96 13.57
N LYS A 622 64.97 -24.09 13.11
CA LYS A 622 65.79 -24.97 13.97
C LYS A 622 67.04 -24.27 14.51
N ASP A 623 67.73 -23.47 13.71
CA ASP A 623 68.93 -22.73 14.15
C ASP A 623 68.59 -21.62 15.17
N GLN A 624 67.52 -20.86 14.92
CA GLN A 624 67.02 -19.84 15.85
C GLN A 624 66.55 -20.46 17.17
N THR A 625 65.80 -21.56 17.10
CA THR A 625 65.31 -22.27 18.30
C THR A 625 66.43 -22.97 19.06
N TRP A 626 67.52 -23.38 18.38
CA TRP A 626 68.68 -23.98 19.04
C TRP A 626 69.32 -23.03 20.07
N LEU A 627 69.40 -21.73 19.78
CA LEU A 627 69.94 -20.74 20.74
C LEU A 627 69.07 -20.66 22.00
N VAL A 628 67.74 -20.63 21.85
CA VAL A 628 66.80 -20.61 22.98
C VAL A 628 66.86 -21.91 23.78
N LEU A 629 66.86 -23.07 23.10
CA LEU A 629 67.01 -24.39 23.71
C LEU A 629 68.34 -24.55 24.46
N ARG A 630 69.39 -23.87 24.01
CA ARG A 630 70.70 -23.86 24.68
C ARG A 630 70.69 -22.99 25.94
N GLU A 631 70.01 -21.85 25.92
CA GLU A 631 69.90 -20.94 27.07
C GLU A 631 69.04 -21.50 28.20
N GLU A 632 67.94 -22.19 27.87
CA GLU A 632 67.06 -22.86 28.84
C GLU A 632 67.68 -24.14 29.43
N GLY A 633 68.77 -24.64 28.83
CA GLY A 633 69.44 -25.88 29.22
C GLY A 633 68.68 -27.13 28.76
N MET A 634 69.39 -28.09 28.17
CA MET A 634 68.79 -29.39 27.84
C MET A 634 68.81 -30.31 29.06
N VAL A 635 67.66 -30.86 29.43
CA VAL A 635 67.63 -32.14 30.16
C VAL A 635 67.96 -33.21 29.13
N VAL A 636 69.21 -33.66 29.12
CA VAL A 636 69.58 -34.88 28.41
C VAL A 636 69.01 -36.02 29.23
N GLU A 637 67.89 -36.61 28.79
CA GLU A 637 67.56 -37.98 29.20
C GLU A 637 68.69 -38.85 28.63
N GLU A 638 69.63 -39.24 29.48
CA GLU A 638 70.57 -40.30 29.15
C GLU A 638 69.74 -41.53 28.77
N ALA A 639 69.98 -42.07 27.58
CA ALA A 639 69.37 -43.33 27.18
C ALA A 639 69.72 -44.34 28.28
N LEU A 640 68.68 -44.90 28.93
CA LEU A 640 68.85 -46.10 29.73
C LEU A 640 69.54 -47.13 28.82
N ASP A 641 70.63 -47.72 29.31
CA ASP A 641 71.30 -48.83 28.65
C ASP A 641 70.29 -49.98 28.50
N ASP A 642 69.61 -50.01 27.36
CA ASP A 642 68.81 -51.16 26.92
C ASP A 642 69.79 -52.24 26.42
N ASP A 643 70.47 -52.87 27.38
CA ASP A 643 70.85 -54.28 27.24
C ASP A 643 69.56 -55.10 27.17
N GLU A 644 69.01 -55.27 25.96
CA GLU A 644 68.49 -56.54 25.42
C GLU A 644 67.78 -56.31 24.08
N GLY A 645 68.17 -57.12 23.09
CA GLY A 645 67.83 -56.93 21.69
C GLY A 645 66.34 -57.04 21.34
N GLY A 646 65.90 -56.11 20.50
CA GLY A 646 64.64 -56.20 19.77
C GLY A 646 64.51 -55.07 18.74
N HIS A 647 64.91 -55.32 17.50
CA HIS A 647 64.71 -54.40 16.37
C HIS A 647 63.20 -54.13 16.15
N ALA A 648 62.67 -53.02 16.67
CA ALA A 648 61.38 -52.47 16.30
C ALA A 648 61.59 -51.25 15.38
N HIS A 649 61.33 -51.44 14.10
CA HIS A 649 61.35 -50.41 13.07
C HIS A 649 60.19 -49.42 13.30
N TYR A 650 60.46 -48.26 13.90
CA TYR A 650 59.47 -47.18 14.03
C TYR A 650 59.37 -46.36 12.72
N ASP A 651 58.16 -46.27 12.17
CA ASP A 651 57.80 -45.50 10.97
C ASP A 651 57.21 -44.13 11.40
N GLU A 652 57.90 -43.04 11.05
CA GLU A 652 57.73 -41.66 11.55
C GLU A 652 56.43 -40.93 11.12
N LYS A 653 55.42 -41.62 10.56
CA LYS A 653 54.31 -40.93 9.88
C LYS A 653 52.96 -40.81 10.61
N ASN A 654 52.75 -41.43 11.78
CA ASN A 654 51.41 -41.48 12.39
C ASN A 654 51.31 -41.04 13.88
N GLY A 655 52.29 -40.33 14.45
CA GLY A 655 52.41 -40.18 15.90
C GLY A 655 52.21 -38.78 16.52
N VAL A 656 51.50 -37.82 15.89
CA VAL A 656 51.43 -36.42 16.43
C VAL A 656 50.00 -35.95 16.78
N VAL A 657 49.07 -36.85 17.11
CA VAL A 657 47.70 -36.42 17.48
C VAL A 657 47.28 -36.74 18.93
N GLU A 658 48.05 -37.51 19.69
CA GLU A 658 47.69 -37.77 21.09
C GLU A 658 48.90 -37.66 22.02
N LYS A 659 48.99 -36.51 22.72
CA LYS A 659 49.41 -36.36 24.13
C LYS A 659 49.80 -34.92 24.45
N ILE A 660 48.81 -34.03 24.60
CA ILE A 660 48.88 -32.92 25.56
C ILE A 660 47.49 -32.75 26.19
N VAL A 661 47.17 -33.65 27.12
CA VAL A 661 46.13 -33.44 28.13
C VAL A 661 46.78 -33.78 29.48
N ALA A 662 47.12 -32.75 30.25
CA ALA A 662 47.05 -32.71 31.72
C ALA A 662 47.75 -31.44 32.24
N GLY A 663 46.97 -30.44 32.67
CA GLY A 663 47.34 -29.65 33.86
C GLY A 663 46.87 -30.40 35.12
N PRO A 664 46.90 -29.82 36.35
CA PRO A 664 47.29 -28.45 36.72
C PRO A 664 48.15 -28.36 38.01
N GLN A 665 48.66 -27.16 38.35
CA GLN A 665 48.50 -26.63 39.71
C GLN A 665 48.64 -25.10 39.74
N GLN A 666 47.68 -24.49 40.44
CA GLN A 666 47.49 -23.06 40.67
C GLN A 666 48.46 -22.54 41.75
N GLU A 667 48.98 -21.33 41.58
CA GLU A 667 49.12 -20.38 42.68
C GLU A 667 48.78 -18.96 42.21
N GLU A 668 47.80 -18.35 42.88
CA GLU A 668 47.32 -16.99 42.65
C GLU A 668 48.33 -15.95 43.13
N LYS A 669 48.50 -14.87 42.34
CA LYS A 669 48.42 -13.46 42.83
C LYS A 669 48.62 -12.44 41.69
N GLY A 670 47.72 -11.46 41.62
CA GLY A 670 48.08 -10.08 41.25
C GLY A 670 47.64 -9.58 39.87
N SER A 671 46.53 -8.84 39.86
CA SER A 671 46.00 -8.02 38.77
C SER A 671 46.95 -6.91 38.28
N VAL A 672 47.13 -6.78 36.95
CA VAL A 672 47.21 -5.49 36.20
C VAL A 672 46.78 -5.74 34.73
N PRO A 673 45.90 -4.92 34.11
CA PRO A 673 45.49 -5.10 32.72
C PRO A 673 46.43 -4.37 31.74
N TRP A 674 46.98 -5.07 30.77
CA TRP A 674 47.62 -4.48 29.58
C TRP A 674 46.82 -4.83 28.33
N THR A 675 46.14 -3.83 27.80
CA THR A 675 45.61 -3.80 26.44
C THR A 675 46.75 -3.53 25.46
N ALA A 676 47.02 -4.46 24.55
CA ALA A 676 47.76 -4.19 23.32
C ALA A 676 47.27 -5.16 22.23
N GLU A 677 46.58 -4.60 21.24
CA GLU A 677 46.24 -5.24 19.96
C GLU A 677 47.55 -5.58 19.21
N PRO A 678 47.64 -6.72 18.50
CA PRO A 678 48.68 -6.91 17.51
C PRO A 678 48.22 -6.37 16.15
N ASP A 679 48.87 -5.29 15.72
CA ASP A 679 48.81 -4.77 14.36
C ASP A 679 49.15 -5.86 13.34
N VAL A 680 48.18 -6.18 12.49
CA VAL A 680 48.33 -7.04 11.32
C VAL A 680 49.01 -6.22 10.23
N ALA A 681 50.34 -6.31 10.15
CA ALA A 681 51.09 -5.80 9.01
C ALA A 681 50.90 -6.75 7.82
N SER A 682 49.91 -6.44 6.98
CA SER A 682 49.73 -6.98 5.64
C SER A 682 50.90 -6.58 4.73
N VAL A 683 51.77 -7.52 4.38
CA VAL A 683 52.74 -7.35 3.30
C VAL A 683 52.10 -7.87 2.00
N HIS A 684 51.67 -6.94 1.15
CA HIS A 684 51.42 -7.21 -0.26
C HIS A 684 52.75 -7.34 -0.99
N ILE A 685 52.97 -8.49 -1.62
CA ILE A 685 54.04 -8.68 -2.61
C ILE A 685 53.39 -8.49 -3.98
N THR A 686 53.82 -7.43 -4.69
CA THR A 686 53.55 -7.18 -6.12
C THR A 686 54.24 -8.19 -7.02
#